data_AF-A0A1Y3QXZ3-F1
#
_entry.id   AF-A0A1Y3QXZ3-F1
#
_cell.length_a   1.000
_cell.length_b   1.000
_cell.length_c   1.000
_cell.angle_alpha   90.00
_cell.angle_beta   90.00
_cell.angle_gamma   90.00
#
_symmetry.space_group_name_H-M   'P 1'
#
loop_
_entity.id
_entity.type
_entity.pdbx_description
1 polymer ?
#
loop_
_entity_poly.entity_id
_entity_poly.type
_entity_poly.pdbx_seq_one_letter_code
_entity_poly.pdbx_strand_id
1 'polypeptide(L)'
;MKNKIWATFAFAAIFCSASCAEDDTFAFNPDYNTQDGYTPDGIASWPQAIFCFDDNRCTEVEMAPSQAALRGIETSGNRATALAFASQDNLSFTNTSTGAHSTEYILRVEDIDAEIPAIWMQCATRQQISKGFTLKPLTSSVKVVLVNAPDTLRSVVLTLPRMTDALYIASGKTEPFGEALEKQVEVGRAGAEFNIFPMARQTAAWKLGFKVRFPNSEADGYMMLREGVAAGQTIDLEIDFSKLEEEFTYDVAYRVAAYGEQGGELTKGEFFPVLPGDDKFRDANPYYNVYVLKDRRWQTVEVRNALCSDSPNHHEEIWNDWDNSKKLRDTMCYALFTHDFADAVRVKVEKRSGFSRVAVRPSAYGITTKESASSNTVEFTLPAYEKRKVSVEFDGDRYHNLFLMPSRPDTRKPAVSGGNVSYYGPGEHTEGIIVLTEGQTLYVDEGAVLYPQNIQVRGNGVTIAGRGVISGEKMRHWGEEFSNADVMIDVQGNKHEGGYTDFRIEGVTMIDAPSWCLRVMNTDNVAIENINMIHWDLNGDGIDLCTVTGATINDCMLRAYDDCITLKVRSNADPYGNVHDIRITNCIIWGDYARGIVVGPECGNVWWASGDIRNIEIRNCTVLEAARGQALAIMQELGDFSEAGGPALIDNVLFEDCVVDNIHSSGTPIYTSQVNKGESCEMKNVVFRNVTILDGLGCQPSRINVNNTYTSIDFDNLIYNSRKITSFGKEIVLEDTSSEPWEHTWISFK
;
A
#
# COMPACT_ATOMS: atom_id res chain seq x y z
N MET A 1 57.72 52.04 35.70
CA MET A 1 58.53 52.43 34.52
C MET A 1 57.59 52.77 33.37
N LYS A 2 57.83 53.87 32.62
CA LYS A 2 57.37 54.22 31.23
C LYS A 2 55.94 53.81 30.79
N ASN A 3 55.15 54.60 30.05
CA ASN A 3 55.21 55.99 29.59
C ASN A 3 53.79 56.43 29.12
N LYS A 4 53.60 57.75 29.03
CA LYS A 4 52.59 58.59 28.32
C LYS A 4 52.00 57.97 27.03
N ILE A 5 50.81 58.35 26.54
CA ILE A 5 50.40 59.65 25.91
C ILE A 5 48.83 59.69 25.92
N TRP A 6 48.14 60.66 26.53
CA TRP A 6 47.53 61.90 25.94
C TRP A 6 46.57 61.64 24.75
N ALA A 7 45.43 62.32 24.53
CA ALA A 7 44.74 63.47 25.17
C ALA A 7 43.30 63.56 24.58
N THR A 8 42.30 64.30 25.05
CA THR A 8 41.89 64.93 26.34
C THR A 8 40.47 65.50 26.10
N PHE A 9 39.46 65.33 26.97
CA PHE A 9 38.87 66.41 27.80
C PHE A 9 37.74 65.89 28.70
N ALA A 10 37.55 66.53 29.87
CA ALA A 10 36.48 66.22 30.82
C ALA A 10 35.73 67.49 31.27
N PHE A 11 34.41 67.33 31.43
CA PHE A 11 33.49 68.00 32.38
C PHE A 11 33.84 69.36 32.99
N ALA A 12 32.91 70.32 32.83
CA ALA A 12 32.07 70.77 33.96
C ALA A 12 30.80 71.47 33.44
N ALA A 13 29.68 71.32 34.14
CA ALA A 13 28.40 71.98 33.85
C ALA A 13 28.21 73.25 34.70
N ILE A 14 27.22 74.11 34.34
CA ILE A 14 26.22 74.68 35.27
C ILE A 14 25.12 75.47 34.50
N PHE A 15 23.89 74.95 34.63
CA PHE A 15 22.55 75.55 34.64
C PHE A 15 22.02 76.61 33.63
N CYS A 16 20.79 76.30 33.21
CA CYS A 16 19.66 77.19 32.89
C CYS A 16 19.77 78.17 31.72
N SER A 17 19.33 77.69 30.56
CA SER A 17 18.18 78.33 29.91
C SER A 17 17.11 77.26 29.65
N ALA A 18 15.88 77.53 30.05
CA ALA A 18 14.74 76.70 29.68
C ALA A 18 14.27 77.15 28.29
N SER A 19 14.78 76.52 27.24
CA SER A 19 14.00 76.36 26.03
C SER A 19 13.08 75.17 26.27
N CYS A 20 11.77 75.36 26.10
CA CYS A 20 10.84 74.24 26.04
C CYS A 20 11.38 73.20 25.07
N ALA A 21 11.43 71.93 25.47
CA ALA A 21 11.22 70.90 24.47
C ALA A 21 9.82 71.18 23.93
N GLU A 22 9.70 71.36 22.60
CA GLU A 22 8.38 71.39 21.97
C GLU A 22 7.66 70.11 22.38
N ASP A 23 6.42 70.21 22.85
CA ASP A 23 5.61 69.04 23.14
C ASP A 23 5.55 68.22 21.84
N ASP A 24 6.22 67.06 21.86
CA ASP A 24 6.58 66.31 20.66
C ASP A 24 5.39 65.49 20.14
N THR A 25 4.18 66.00 20.39
CA THR A 25 2.89 65.42 20.05
C THR A 25 2.57 65.64 18.58
N PHE A 26 1.89 64.67 17.99
CA PHE A 26 1.31 64.83 16.67
C PHE A 26 -0.16 64.47 16.74
N ALA A 27 -0.99 65.27 16.06
CA ALA A 27 -2.40 64.95 15.89
C ALA A 27 -2.53 63.79 14.89
N PHE A 28 -3.07 62.68 15.34
CA PHE A 28 -3.36 61.52 14.52
C PHE A 28 -4.86 61.41 14.28
N ASN A 29 -5.27 61.53 13.01
CA ASN A 29 -6.64 61.24 12.61
C ASN A 29 -6.59 60.37 11.34
N PRO A 30 -7.04 59.11 11.39
CA PRO A 30 -7.13 58.28 10.19
C PRO A 30 -8.11 58.89 9.18
N ASP A 31 -7.73 59.00 7.91
CA ASP A 31 -8.64 59.36 6.83
C ASP A 31 -8.94 58.12 5.97
N TYR A 32 -10.22 57.79 5.84
CA TYR A 32 -10.69 56.62 5.10
C TYR A 32 -11.26 56.98 3.73
N ASN A 33 -11.41 58.26 3.39
CA ASN A 33 -12.05 58.70 2.15
C ASN A 33 -11.05 59.00 1.02
N THR A 34 -9.74 58.87 1.29
CA THR A 34 -8.64 59.20 0.38
C THR A 34 -7.71 58.01 0.10
N GLN A 35 -8.19 56.79 0.29
CA GLN A 35 -7.39 55.58 0.05
C GLN A 35 -7.26 55.28 -1.45
N ASP A 36 -6.02 55.05 -1.93
CA ASP A 36 -5.78 54.48 -3.24
C ASP A 36 -6.04 52.96 -3.21
N GLY A 37 -7.07 52.50 -3.92
CA GLY A 37 -7.42 51.07 -4.06
C GLY A 37 -8.84 50.73 -3.60
N TYR A 38 -9.07 49.47 -3.23
CA TYR A 38 -10.37 49.01 -2.75
C TYR A 38 -10.57 49.32 -1.26
N THR A 39 -11.63 50.08 -0.97
CA THR A 39 -12.10 50.39 0.40
C THR A 39 -13.54 49.90 0.55
N PRO A 40 -13.89 49.13 1.60
CA PRO A 40 -15.26 48.68 1.84
C PRO A 40 -16.23 49.84 2.10
N ASP A 41 -17.44 49.73 1.53
CA ASP A 41 -18.54 50.64 1.84
C ASP A 41 -18.82 50.66 3.35
N GLY A 42 -18.85 51.86 3.92
CA GLY A 42 -19.17 52.05 5.34
C GLY A 42 -18.02 51.76 6.31
N ILE A 43 -16.77 51.60 5.88
CA ILE A 43 -15.61 51.41 6.80
C ILE A 43 -15.52 52.48 7.91
N ALA A 44 -15.95 53.72 7.63
CA ALA A 44 -16.00 54.80 8.62
C ALA A 44 -17.01 54.58 9.76
N SER A 45 -18.01 53.72 9.56
CA SER A 45 -18.97 53.29 10.59
C SER A 45 -18.55 52.01 11.33
N TRP A 46 -17.47 51.36 10.92
CA TRP A 46 -16.97 50.17 11.62
C TRP A 46 -16.31 50.56 12.94
N PRO A 47 -16.39 49.70 13.97
CA PRO A 47 -15.51 49.76 15.14
C PRO A 47 -14.05 50.00 14.78
N GLN A 48 -13.41 50.90 15.55
CA GLN A 48 -12.04 51.34 15.38
C GLN A 48 -11.23 51.02 16.64
N ALA A 49 -9.96 50.65 16.46
CA ALA A 49 -9.00 50.50 17.54
C ALA A 49 -7.64 51.10 17.14
N ILE A 50 -7.09 51.98 17.98
CA ILE A 50 -5.80 52.65 17.76
C ILE A 50 -4.90 52.37 18.95
N PHE A 51 -3.65 51.97 18.66
CA PHE A 51 -2.62 51.65 19.64
C PHE A 51 -1.34 52.39 19.29
N CYS A 52 -0.88 53.26 20.19
CA CYS A 52 0.35 54.02 20.05
C CYS A 52 1.46 53.41 20.93
N PHE A 53 2.68 53.42 20.42
CA PHE A 53 3.84 52.81 21.09
C PHE A 53 5.05 53.73 21.05
N ASP A 54 5.78 53.76 22.17
CA ASP A 54 7.11 54.35 22.29
C ASP A 54 8.04 53.39 23.04
N ASP A 55 9.26 53.21 22.56
CA ASP A 55 10.27 52.29 23.11
C ASP A 55 9.72 50.94 23.64
N ASN A 56 8.89 50.29 22.82
CA ASN A 56 8.20 49.02 23.10
C ASN A 56 7.22 49.03 24.29
N ARG A 57 6.73 50.19 24.73
CA ARG A 57 5.60 50.33 25.64
C ARG A 57 4.43 51.00 24.93
N CYS A 58 3.21 50.61 25.28
CA CYS A 58 2.02 51.28 24.75
C CYS A 58 1.81 52.62 25.47
N THR A 59 1.80 53.73 24.73
CA THR A 59 1.58 55.07 25.28
C THR A 59 0.09 55.44 25.30
N GLU A 60 -0.68 54.97 24.32
CA GLU A 60 -2.10 55.26 24.19
C GLU A 60 -2.87 54.09 23.54
N VAL A 61 -4.10 53.86 24.00
CA VAL A 61 -5.07 52.95 23.38
C VAL A 61 -6.42 53.66 23.30
N GLU A 62 -7.01 53.73 22.11
CA GLU A 62 -8.38 54.19 21.93
C GLU A 62 -9.21 53.12 21.19
N MET A 63 -10.36 52.79 21.75
CA MET A 63 -11.38 51.93 21.13
C MET A 63 -12.63 52.80 20.91
N ALA A 64 -13.13 52.86 19.68
CA ALA A 64 -14.31 53.66 19.33
C ALA A 64 -15.29 52.85 18.45
N PRO A 65 -16.61 53.09 18.54
CA PRO A 65 -17.59 52.37 17.72
C PRO A 65 -17.60 52.81 16.24
N SER A 66 -16.94 53.91 15.89
CA SER A 66 -16.84 54.44 14.52
C SER A 66 -15.73 55.50 14.42
N GLN A 67 -15.37 55.90 13.19
CA GLN A 67 -14.42 57.00 12.95
C GLN A 67 -14.83 58.29 13.65
N ALA A 68 -16.12 58.66 13.54
CA ALA A 68 -16.65 59.90 14.07
C ALA A 68 -16.70 59.94 15.61
N ALA A 69 -16.51 58.79 16.27
CA ALA A 69 -16.41 58.66 17.71
C ALA A 69 -14.96 58.63 18.23
N LEU A 70 -13.95 58.58 17.34
CA LEU A 70 -12.55 58.79 17.70
C LEU A 70 -12.35 60.22 18.21
N ARG A 71 -11.56 60.36 19.27
CA ARG A 71 -11.13 61.66 19.78
C ARG A 71 -10.01 62.21 18.91
N GLY A 72 -9.66 63.48 19.14
CA GLY A 72 -8.39 64.02 18.65
C GLY A 72 -7.26 63.33 19.41
N ILE A 73 -6.59 62.39 18.75
CA ILE A 73 -5.50 61.59 19.32
C ILE A 73 -4.20 62.41 19.25
N GLU A 74 -3.76 62.93 20.40
CA GLU A 74 -2.54 63.72 20.58
C GLU A 74 -1.54 62.92 21.42
N THR A 75 -0.53 62.33 20.76
CA THR A 75 0.28 61.24 21.34
C THR A 75 1.77 61.52 21.22
N SER A 76 2.52 61.03 22.21
CA SER A 76 3.95 60.77 22.07
C SER A 76 4.20 59.31 21.69
N GLY A 77 5.12 59.11 20.75
CA GLY A 77 5.63 57.79 20.40
C GLY A 77 6.21 57.68 18.99
N ASN A 78 6.89 56.57 18.73
CA ASN A 78 7.60 56.34 17.47
C ASN A 78 6.79 55.50 16.45
N ARG A 79 5.67 54.90 16.86
CA ARG A 79 4.82 54.04 16.01
C ARG A 79 3.36 54.02 16.49
N ALA A 80 2.42 53.95 15.55
CA ALA A 80 1.00 53.68 15.83
C ALA A 80 0.46 52.59 14.90
N THR A 81 -0.48 51.80 15.41
CA THR A 81 -1.29 50.87 14.62
C THR A 81 -2.75 51.22 14.79
N ALA A 82 -3.46 51.40 13.68
CA ALA A 82 -4.92 51.54 13.66
C ALA A 82 -5.56 50.35 12.96
N LEU A 83 -6.77 50.02 13.42
CA LEU A 83 -7.58 48.88 13.00
C LEU A 83 -9.02 49.37 12.81
N ALA A 84 -9.66 48.95 11.72
CA ALA A 84 -11.10 49.03 11.50
C ALA A 84 -11.61 47.59 11.28
N PHE A 85 -12.69 47.18 11.95
CA PHE A 85 -13.22 45.82 11.82
C PHE A 85 -14.74 45.80 11.75
N ALA A 86 -15.30 45.09 10.77
CA ALA A 86 -16.73 45.13 10.43
C ALA A 86 -17.66 44.68 11.57
N SER A 87 -17.20 43.72 12.38
CA SER A 87 -17.76 43.40 13.69
C SER A 87 -16.62 43.00 14.63
N GLN A 88 -16.87 43.03 15.94
CA GLN A 88 -15.99 42.44 16.95
C GLN A 88 -16.34 40.97 17.24
N ASP A 89 -17.39 40.42 16.62
CA ASP A 89 -17.71 39.00 16.73
C ASP A 89 -16.52 38.15 16.27
N ASN A 90 -16.22 37.07 17.02
CA ASN A 90 -15.05 36.21 16.82
C ASN A 90 -13.67 36.91 16.95
N LEU A 91 -13.62 38.13 17.51
CA LEU A 91 -12.37 38.87 17.75
C LEU A 91 -12.16 39.21 19.23
N SER A 92 -10.95 38.94 19.73
CA SER A 92 -10.53 39.38 21.07
C SER A 92 -9.15 40.02 21.11
N PHE A 93 -8.97 40.94 22.06
CA PHE A 93 -7.71 41.66 22.29
C PHE A 93 -7.09 41.18 23.60
N THR A 94 -5.81 40.77 23.57
CA THR A 94 -5.11 40.32 24.78
C THR A 94 -4.83 41.43 25.79
N ASN A 95 -4.74 42.68 25.33
CA ASN A 95 -4.61 43.86 26.18
C ASN A 95 -5.18 45.11 25.47
N THR A 96 -5.90 45.95 26.22
CA THR A 96 -6.54 47.19 25.76
C THR A 96 -6.28 48.38 26.70
N SER A 97 -5.36 48.22 27.68
CA SER A 97 -4.94 49.28 28.61
C SER A 97 -3.59 49.87 28.18
N THR A 98 -3.24 51.08 28.65
CA THR A 98 -1.94 51.71 28.39
C THR A 98 -0.82 51.14 29.29
N GLY A 99 0.43 51.33 28.87
CA GLY A 99 1.62 51.15 29.69
C GLY A 99 2.26 49.75 29.71
N ALA A 100 1.62 48.71 29.17
CA ALA A 100 2.20 47.36 29.09
C ALA A 100 3.23 47.24 27.95
N HIS A 101 3.94 46.11 27.87
CA HIS A 101 4.96 45.89 26.83
C HIS A 101 4.29 45.57 25.49
N SER A 102 4.88 46.01 24.38
CA SER A 102 4.30 45.95 23.03
C SER A 102 3.97 44.55 22.52
N THR A 103 4.54 43.51 23.13
CA THR A 103 4.25 42.09 22.85
C THR A 103 2.96 41.57 23.49
N GLU A 104 2.38 42.32 24.44
CA GLU A 104 1.14 41.95 25.13
C GLU A 104 -0.13 42.38 24.37
N TYR A 105 0.03 43.09 23.24
CA TYR A 105 -1.05 43.63 22.42
C TYR A 105 -1.22 42.81 21.15
N ILE A 106 -2.14 41.85 21.21
CA ILE A 106 -2.44 40.90 20.15
C ILE A 106 -3.95 40.92 19.91
N LEU A 107 -4.34 41.06 18.64
CA LEU A 107 -5.70 40.80 18.18
C LEU A 107 -5.77 39.34 17.74
N ARG A 108 -6.72 38.58 18.28
CA ARG A 108 -6.95 37.15 18.01
C ARG A 108 -8.26 36.95 17.25
N VAL A 109 -8.26 35.97 16.35
CA VAL A 109 -9.46 35.26 15.92
C VAL A 109 -9.66 34.10 16.90
N GLU A 110 -10.86 33.95 17.47
CA GLU A 110 -11.09 32.96 18.54
C GLU A 110 -11.39 31.56 18.00
N ASP A 111 -12.18 31.48 16.94
CA ASP A 111 -12.52 30.27 16.20
C ASP A 111 -12.20 30.50 14.71
N ILE A 112 -11.27 29.70 14.18
CA ILE A 112 -10.83 29.83 12.77
C ILE A 112 -11.88 29.32 11.79
N ASP A 113 -12.79 28.43 12.19
CA ASP A 113 -13.83 27.83 11.34
C ASP A 113 -15.09 28.70 11.26
N ALA A 114 -15.37 29.46 12.31
CA ALA A 114 -16.44 30.47 12.34
C ALA A 114 -16.26 31.60 11.30
N GLU A 115 -17.25 32.49 11.24
CA GLU A 115 -17.18 33.70 10.41
C GLU A 115 -16.09 34.64 10.95
N ILE A 116 -15.21 35.10 10.06
CA ILE A 116 -14.16 36.06 10.39
C ILE A 116 -14.63 37.42 9.84
N PRO A 117 -14.77 38.46 10.67
CA PRO A 117 -15.15 39.78 10.19
C PRO A 117 -14.05 40.38 9.32
N ALA A 118 -14.42 41.25 8.39
CA ALA A 118 -13.48 42.02 7.59
C ALA A 118 -12.64 42.96 8.48
N ILE A 119 -11.30 42.88 8.41
CA ILE A 119 -10.37 43.71 9.20
C ILE A 119 -9.45 44.50 8.26
N TRP A 120 -9.38 45.81 8.45
CA TRP A 120 -8.48 46.73 7.77
C TRP A 120 -7.51 47.31 8.81
N MET A 121 -6.22 47.37 8.49
CA MET A 121 -5.18 47.83 9.40
C MET A 121 -4.14 48.71 8.72
N GLN A 122 -3.40 49.49 9.51
CA GLN A 122 -2.12 50.05 9.11
C GLN A 122 -1.23 50.18 10.35
N CYS A 123 0.01 49.71 10.25
CA CYS A 123 1.06 49.93 11.24
C CYS A 123 2.06 50.91 10.63
N ALA A 124 2.24 52.07 11.26
CA ALA A 124 3.02 53.18 10.73
C ALA A 124 3.99 53.75 11.77
N THR A 125 5.21 54.02 11.36
CA THR A 125 6.17 54.82 12.15
C THR A 125 5.76 56.30 12.14
N ARG A 126 6.24 57.08 13.11
CA ARG A 126 6.01 58.54 13.22
C ARG A 126 6.31 59.30 11.91
N GLN A 127 7.33 58.89 11.16
CA GLN A 127 7.69 59.50 9.86
C GLN A 127 6.73 59.14 8.71
N GLN A 128 5.97 58.05 8.84
CA GLN A 128 4.92 57.69 7.89
C GLN A 128 3.61 58.39 8.25
N ILE A 129 3.26 58.49 9.54
CA ILE A 129 2.06 59.17 10.02
C ILE A 129 2.01 60.63 9.54
N SER A 130 3.13 61.36 9.62
CA SER A 130 3.21 62.76 9.14
C SER A 130 3.08 62.95 7.63
N LYS A 131 2.97 61.87 6.85
CA LYS A 131 2.75 61.88 5.39
C LYS A 131 1.34 61.43 4.98
N GLY A 132 0.46 61.15 5.95
CA GLY A 132 -0.85 60.56 5.73
C GLY A 132 -0.90 59.08 6.12
N PHE A 133 -2.08 58.61 6.48
CA PHE A 133 -2.29 57.28 7.06
C PHE A 133 -3.51 56.60 6.43
N THR A 134 -3.23 55.53 5.68
CA THR A 134 -4.20 54.78 4.87
C THR A 134 -4.28 53.35 5.39
N LEU A 135 -5.48 52.88 5.74
CA LEU A 135 -5.67 51.47 6.11
C LEU A 135 -5.54 50.55 4.88
N LYS A 136 -5.14 49.31 5.11
CA LYS A 136 -5.07 48.24 4.11
C LYS A 136 -5.80 47.00 4.63
N PRO A 137 -6.42 46.19 3.76
CA PRO A 137 -7.02 44.94 4.18
C PRO A 137 -5.99 44.02 4.88
N LEU A 138 -6.35 43.54 6.08
CA LEU A 138 -5.62 42.52 6.83
C LEU A 138 -6.17 41.13 6.51
N THR A 139 -7.48 40.97 6.58
CA THR A 139 -8.17 39.77 6.12
C THR A 139 -8.10 39.68 4.60
N SER A 140 -8.39 38.49 4.08
CA SER A 140 -8.49 38.20 2.65
C SER A 140 -9.82 37.52 2.35
N SER A 141 -10.39 37.73 1.17
CA SER A 141 -11.67 37.13 0.78
C SER A 141 -11.46 35.81 0.04
N VAL A 142 -12.31 34.83 0.30
CA VAL A 142 -12.44 33.60 -0.50
C VAL A 142 -13.86 33.55 -1.04
N LYS A 143 -13.97 33.61 -2.36
CA LYS A 143 -15.22 33.52 -3.11
C LYS A 143 -15.28 32.17 -3.80
N VAL A 144 -16.41 31.50 -3.67
CA VAL A 144 -16.65 30.16 -4.20
C VAL A 144 -17.89 30.19 -5.08
N VAL A 145 -17.70 29.98 -6.38
CA VAL A 145 -18.76 29.97 -7.39
C VAL A 145 -18.93 28.53 -7.87
N LEU A 146 -20.15 28.00 -7.76
CA LEU A 146 -20.50 26.68 -8.27
C LEU A 146 -21.31 26.87 -9.56
N VAL A 147 -20.73 26.52 -10.70
CA VAL A 147 -21.33 26.69 -12.02
C VAL A 147 -21.99 25.37 -12.43
N ASN A 148 -23.20 25.43 -12.99
CA ASN A 148 -24.00 24.26 -13.41
C ASN A 148 -24.25 23.20 -12.30
N ALA A 149 -24.23 23.61 -11.02
CA ALA A 149 -24.35 22.70 -9.88
C ALA A 149 -25.70 21.92 -9.87
N PRO A 150 -25.68 20.57 -9.96
CA PRO A 150 -26.89 19.77 -10.11
C PRO A 150 -27.76 19.79 -8.85
N ASP A 151 -29.04 19.44 -8.98
CA ASP A 151 -29.99 19.36 -7.85
C ASP A 151 -29.60 18.31 -6.79
N THR A 152 -28.76 17.35 -7.15
CA THR A 152 -28.22 16.32 -6.26
C THR A 152 -27.03 16.79 -5.43
N LEU A 153 -26.37 17.91 -5.76
CA LEU A 153 -25.21 18.40 -5.01
C LEU A 153 -25.64 18.80 -3.58
N ARG A 154 -25.02 18.19 -2.57
CA ARG A 154 -25.25 18.54 -1.17
C ARG A 154 -24.45 19.77 -0.76
N SER A 155 -23.13 19.69 -0.96
CA SER A 155 -22.19 20.74 -0.58
C SER A 155 -20.81 20.50 -1.18
N VAL A 156 -19.96 21.52 -1.10
CA VAL A 156 -18.50 21.41 -1.26
C VAL A 156 -17.85 21.86 0.03
N VAL A 157 -17.07 21.00 0.69
CA VAL A 157 -16.22 21.40 1.83
C VAL A 157 -14.87 21.86 1.29
N LEU A 158 -14.43 23.05 1.65
CA LEU A 158 -13.08 23.55 1.39
C LEU A 158 -12.20 23.40 2.64
N THR A 159 -10.92 23.13 2.42
CA THR A 159 -9.91 22.95 3.46
C THR A 159 -8.70 23.84 3.19
N LEU A 160 -8.49 24.84 4.06
CA LEU A 160 -7.42 25.83 4.00
C LEU A 160 -6.40 25.55 5.13
N PRO A 161 -5.22 24.96 4.83
CA PRO A 161 -4.26 24.57 5.87
C PRO A 161 -3.42 25.76 6.35
N ARG A 162 -2.76 25.60 7.51
CA ARG A 162 -1.82 26.54 8.18
C ARG A 162 -2.22 28.03 8.18
N MET A 163 -3.47 28.29 8.55
CA MET A 163 -3.99 29.60 8.90
C MET A 163 -3.21 30.21 10.08
N THR A 164 -3.00 31.53 10.05
CA THR A 164 -2.67 32.28 11.28
C THR A 164 -3.95 32.77 11.95
N ASP A 165 -3.87 33.10 13.23
CA ASP A 165 -5.03 33.49 14.06
C ASP A 165 -4.72 34.70 14.96
N ALA A 166 -3.55 35.33 14.80
CA ALA A 166 -3.08 36.42 15.65
C ALA A 166 -2.41 37.55 14.85
N LEU A 167 -2.81 38.80 15.10
CA LEU A 167 -2.07 40.00 14.72
C LEU A 167 -1.34 40.55 15.95
N TYR A 168 -0.01 40.60 15.89
CA TYR A 168 0.81 41.33 16.86
C TYR A 168 0.74 42.83 16.56
N ILE A 169 -0.16 43.52 17.25
CA ILE A 169 -0.64 44.87 16.91
C ILE A 169 0.52 45.85 16.73
N ALA A 170 1.48 45.82 17.65
CA ALA A 170 2.63 46.70 17.60
C ALA A 170 3.53 46.46 16.37
N SER A 171 3.80 45.20 16.01
CA SER A 171 4.69 44.88 14.88
C SER A 171 3.99 44.87 13.52
N GLY A 172 2.66 44.81 13.51
CA GLY A 172 1.86 44.63 12.30
C GLY A 172 1.99 43.24 11.66
N LYS A 173 2.53 42.26 12.39
CA LYS A 173 2.75 40.90 11.87
C LYS A 173 1.60 39.96 12.22
N THR A 174 1.21 39.13 11.26
CA THR A 174 0.33 37.98 11.47
C THR A 174 1.14 36.69 11.60
N GLU A 175 1.01 36.02 12.74
CA GLU A 175 1.68 34.75 13.06
C GLU A 175 0.67 33.87 13.83
N PRO A 176 0.77 32.53 13.83
CA PRO A 176 -0.07 31.71 14.70
C PRO A 176 0.28 31.99 16.16
N PHE A 177 -0.72 32.07 17.04
CA PHE A 177 -0.49 32.26 18.48
C PHE A 177 0.15 31.04 19.15
N GLY A 178 -0.09 29.85 18.57
CA GLY A 178 0.56 28.59 18.94
C GLY A 178 1.01 27.85 17.68
N GLU A 179 0.29 26.80 17.31
CA GLU A 179 0.47 26.12 16.03
C GLU A 179 -0.47 26.71 14.97
N ALA A 180 -0.11 26.55 13.69
CA ALA A 180 -0.91 27.05 12.58
C ALA A 180 -2.12 26.15 12.33
N LEU A 181 -3.30 26.74 12.24
CA LEU A 181 -4.58 26.02 12.23
C LEU A 181 -5.00 25.59 10.81
N GLU A 182 -6.04 24.77 10.70
CA GLU A 182 -6.73 24.49 9.44
C GLU A 182 -8.12 25.11 9.51
N LYS A 183 -8.56 25.81 8.46
CA LYS A 183 -9.95 26.27 8.32
C LYS A 183 -10.72 25.37 7.37
N GLN A 184 -11.88 24.89 7.80
CA GLN A 184 -12.85 24.19 6.97
C GLN A 184 -14.11 25.04 6.76
N VAL A 185 -14.61 25.08 5.52
CA VAL A 185 -15.85 25.81 5.18
C VAL A 185 -16.72 24.95 4.29
N GLU A 186 -17.96 24.72 4.71
CA GLU A 186 -18.96 24.01 3.90
C GLU A 186 -19.77 24.99 3.05
N VAL A 187 -19.71 24.80 1.73
CA VAL A 187 -20.31 25.66 0.71
C VAL A 187 -21.53 24.97 0.13
N GLY A 188 -22.71 25.59 0.25
CA GLY A 188 -23.94 25.11 -0.38
C GLY A 188 -24.03 25.44 -1.87
N ARG A 189 -25.07 24.95 -2.55
CA ARG A 189 -25.30 25.12 -4.00
C ARG A 189 -25.29 26.58 -4.50
N ALA A 190 -25.53 27.56 -3.64
CA ALA A 190 -25.50 28.98 -3.98
C ALA A 190 -24.07 29.57 -4.12
N GLY A 191 -23.04 28.78 -3.82
CA GLY A 191 -21.70 29.30 -3.57
C GLY A 191 -21.59 29.93 -2.18
N ALA A 192 -20.46 30.57 -1.91
CA ALA A 192 -20.19 31.32 -0.68
C ALA A 192 -19.16 32.43 -0.93
N GLU A 193 -19.16 33.46 -0.10
CA GLU A 193 -18.05 34.40 0.02
C GLU A 193 -17.80 34.65 1.51
N PHE A 194 -16.56 34.50 1.96
CA PHE A 194 -16.18 34.58 3.36
C PHE A 194 -14.76 35.14 3.53
N ASN A 195 -14.49 35.82 4.64
CA ASN A 195 -13.13 36.27 4.94
C ASN A 195 -12.32 35.16 5.60
N ILE A 196 -11.01 35.24 5.40
CA ILE A 196 -9.99 34.47 6.09
C ILE A 196 -8.91 35.39 6.65
N PHE A 197 -8.29 34.96 7.74
CA PHE A 197 -7.06 35.58 8.23
C PHE A 197 -5.87 35.11 7.37
N PRO A 198 -4.74 35.86 7.30
CA PRO A 198 -3.61 35.47 6.45
C PRO A 198 -3.06 34.08 6.78
N MET A 199 -2.60 33.37 5.75
CA MET A 199 -1.90 32.09 5.90
C MET A 199 -0.47 32.33 6.38
N ALA A 200 0.12 31.37 7.12
CA ALA A 200 1.52 31.47 7.56
C ALA A 200 2.47 31.54 6.35
N ARG A 201 3.71 32.03 6.50
CA ARG A 201 4.70 31.99 5.40
C ARG A 201 5.46 30.67 5.38
N GLN A 202 5.71 30.12 4.19
CA GLN A 202 6.55 28.93 3.99
C GLN A 202 7.21 28.93 2.60
N THR A 203 8.16 28.03 2.36
CA THR A 203 8.88 27.86 1.08
C THR A 203 8.24 26.84 0.12
N ALA A 204 7.24 26.08 0.57
CA ALA A 204 6.52 25.09 -0.22
C ALA A 204 5.14 25.59 -0.68
N ALA A 205 4.64 25.04 -1.79
CA ALA A 205 3.28 25.29 -2.26
C ALA A 205 2.23 24.73 -1.29
N TRP A 206 1.02 25.29 -1.31
CA TRP A 206 -0.06 24.95 -0.39
C TRP A 206 -1.09 24.07 -1.07
N LYS A 207 -1.63 23.09 -0.34
CA LYS A 207 -2.68 22.21 -0.82
C LYS A 207 -4.04 22.78 -0.42
N LEU A 208 -4.73 23.45 -1.34
CA LEU A 208 -6.15 23.81 -1.18
C LEU A 208 -6.96 22.52 -1.37
N GLY A 209 -7.42 21.92 -0.28
CA GLY A 209 -8.26 20.73 -0.32
C GLY A 209 -9.71 21.09 -0.59
N PHE A 210 -10.42 20.21 -1.29
CA PHE A 210 -11.88 20.29 -1.37
C PHE A 210 -12.53 18.90 -1.47
N LYS A 211 -13.77 18.80 -1.01
CA LYS A 211 -14.58 17.58 -1.04
C LYS A 211 -15.98 17.90 -1.56
N VAL A 212 -16.34 17.30 -2.69
CA VAL A 212 -17.68 17.45 -3.30
C VAL A 212 -18.59 16.34 -2.78
N ARG A 213 -19.76 16.70 -2.23
CA ARG A 213 -20.72 15.76 -1.61
C ARG A 213 -21.99 15.61 -2.43
N PHE A 214 -22.35 14.36 -2.72
CA PHE A 214 -23.64 13.93 -3.28
C PHE A 214 -24.39 13.06 -2.25
N PRO A 215 -25.65 12.62 -2.48
CA PRO A 215 -26.41 11.93 -1.45
C PRO A 215 -25.84 10.56 -1.05
N ASN A 216 -25.14 9.89 -1.99
CA ASN A 216 -24.61 8.52 -1.84
C ASN A 216 -23.12 8.41 -2.22
N SER A 217 -22.42 9.53 -2.44
CA SER A 217 -20.99 9.55 -2.80
C SER A 217 -20.32 10.86 -2.42
N GLU A 218 -19.01 10.81 -2.19
CA GLU A 218 -18.15 11.97 -2.01
C GLU A 218 -16.96 11.87 -2.97
N ALA A 219 -16.38 13.01 -3.36
CA ALA A 219 -15.18 13.07 -4.18
C ALA A 219 -14.19 14.09 -3.60
N ASP A 220 -13.04 13.59 -3.14
CA ASP A 220 -11.91 14.41 -2.68
C ASP A 220 -11.08 14.93 -3.87
N GLY A 221 -10.69 16.20 -3.81
CA GLY A 221 -9.79 16.85 -4.76
C GLY A 221 -8.88 17.86 -4.07
N TYR A 222 -7.89 18.37 -4.82
CA TYR A 222 -7.04 19.46 -4.33
C TYR A 222 -6.42 20.25 -5.48
N MET A 223 -6.16 21.53 -5.21
CA MET A 223 -5.38 22.42 -6.08
C MET A 223 -4.13 22.88 -5.34
N MET A 224 -3.03 23.14 -6.06
CA MET A 224 -1.79 23.64 -5.46
C MET A 224 -1.73 25.17 -5.59
N LEU A 225 -1.90 25.91 -4.49
CA LEU A 225 -1.63 27.35 -4.46
C LEU A 225 -0.10 27.56 -4.42
N ARG A 226 0.46 28.29 -5.39
CA ARG A 226 1.91 28.54 -5.47
C ARG A 226 2.45 29.27 -4.23
N GLU A 227 1.67 30.20 -3.71
CA GLU A 227 1.93 30.93 -2.48
C GLU A 227 0.70 30.85 -1.56
N GLY A 228 0.88 31.08 -0.26
CA GLY A 228 -0.23 31.16 0.69
C GLY A 228 -0.94 32.51 0.60
N VAL A 229 -2.21 32.57 0.98
CA VAL A 229 -2.99 33.80 0.93
C VAL A 229 -2.44 34.81 1.93
N ALA A 230 -1.80 35.84 1.40
CA ALA A 230 -1.33 36.99 2.16
C ALA A 230 -2.48 37.92 2.53
N ALA A 231 -2.25 38.82 3.48
CA ALA A 231 -3.17 39.91 3.80
C ALA A 231 -3.51 40.74 2.56
N GLY A 232 -4.78 41.07 2.38
CA GLY A 232 -5.22 41.93 1.29
C GLY A 232 -5.38 41.25 -0.07
N GLN A 233 -5.63 39.94 -0.09
CA GLN A 233 -5.86 39.17 -1.31
C GLN A 233 -7.32 38.69 -1.44
N THR A 234 -7.66 38.23 -2.64
CA THR A 234 -8.89 37.50 -2.92
C THR A 234 -8.56 36.21 -3.66
N ILE A 235 -9.10 35.08 -3.20
CA ILE A 235 -9.21 33.87 -4.03
C ILE A 235 -10.61 33.88 -4.66
N ASP A 236 -10.69 33.86 -5.99
CA ASP A 236 -11.89 33.38 -6.68
C ASP A 236 -11.67 31.90 -7.03
N LEU A 237 -12.51 31.02 -6.46
CA LEU A 237 -12.58 29.59 -6.76
C LEU A 237 -13.87 29.32 -7.54
N GLU A 238 -13.74 28.74 -8.72
CA GLU A 238 -14.83 28.29 -9.58
C GLU A 238 -14.83 26.76 -9.65
N ILE A 239 -15.99 26.14 -9.49
CA ILE A 239 -16.19 24.70 -9.70
C ILE A 239 -17.32 24.56 -10.70
N ASP A 240 -16.99 24.19 -11.94
CA ASP A 240 -17.96 24.01 -13.03
C ASP A 240 -18.31 22.54 -13.24
N PHE A 241 -19.58 22.24 -13.01
CA PHE A 241 -20.20 20.94 -13.18
C PHE A 241 -20.82 20.76 -14.58
N SER A 242 -20.55 21.64 -15.56
CA SER A 242 -21.05 21.53 -16.95
C SER A 242 -20.83 20.15 -17.57
N LYS A 243 -19.65 19.57 -17.32
CA LYS A 243 -19.23 18.24 -17.78
C LYS A 243 -19.78 17.07 -16.96
N LEU A 244 -20.49 17.32 -15.85
CA LEU A 244 -20.80 16.28 -14.86
C LEU A 244 -21.81 15.24 -15.40
N GLU A 245 -22.77 15.66 -16.22
CA GLU A 245 -23.79 14.75 -16.77
C GLU A 245 -23.33 13.99 -18.02
N GLU A 246 -22.51 14.63 -18.86
CA GLU A 246 -22.07 14.06 -20.16
C GLU A 246 -20.72 13.33 -20.05
N GLU A 247 -19.72 13.97 -19.44
CA GLU A 247 -18.35 13.46 -19.36
C GLU A 247 -18.06 12.83 -17.99
N PHE A 248 -18.88 13.10 -16.97
CA PHE A 248 -18.65 12.74 -15.56
C PHE A 248 -17.31 13.27 -15.02
N THR A 249 -17.03 14.55 -15.31
CA THR A 249 -15.96 15.34 -14.69
C THR A 249 -16.52 16.67 -14.19
N TYR A 250 -15.73 17.40 -13.40
CA TYR A 250 -15.97 18.82 -13.12
C TYR A 250 -14.64 19.57 -13.17
N ASP A 251 -14.65 20.78 -13.71
CA ASP A 251 -13.47 21.63 -13.76
C ASP A 251 -13.40 22.48 -12.48
N VAL A 252 -12.23 22.53 -11.85
CA VAL A 252 -11.94 23.46 -10.75
C VAL A 252 -10.91 24.47 -11.24
N ALA A 253 -11.24 25.75 -11.10
CA ALA A 253 -10.34 26.84 -11.42
C ALA A 253 -10.18 27.75 -10.20
N TYR A 254 -8.97 28.23 -9.94
CA TYR A 254 -8.79 29.34 -8.99
C TYR A 254 -7.90 30.43 -9.60
N ARG A 255 -8.10 31.66 -9.16
CA ARG A 255 -7.14 32.77 -9.31
C ARG A 255 -6.92 33.46 -7.97
N VAL A 256 -5.76 34.08 -7.81
CA VAL A 256 -5.43 34.92 -6.65
C VAL A 256 -5.14 36.34 -7.14
N ALA A 257 -5.78 37.32 -6.53
CA ALA A 257 -5.68 38.75 -6.87
C ALA A 257 -5.51 39.60 -5.60
N ALA A 258 -5.22 40.91 -5.75
CA ALA A 258 -5.44 41.88 -4.69
C ALA A 258 -6.92 42.27 -4.60
N TYR A 259 -7.38 42.79 -3.45
CA TYR A 259 -8.77 43.25 -3.31
C TYR A 259 -9.19 44.23 -4.41
N GLY A 260 -10.35 43.96 -5.01
CA GLY A 260 -10.96 44.80 -6.05
C GLY A 260 -10.33 44.68 -7.44
N GLU A 261 -9.23 43.95 -7.61
CA GLU A 261 -8.62 43.71 -8.92
C GLU A 261 -9.26 42.49 -9.61
N GLN A 262 -9.79 42.66 -10.82
CA GLN A 262 -10.11 41.55 -11.70
C GLN A 262 -8.88 41.15 -12.53
N GLY A 263 -7.92 40.52 -11.87
CA GLY A 263 -6.65 40.05 -12.45
C GLY A 263 -6.18 38.73 -11.83
N GLY A 264 -4.98 38.30 -12.22
CA GLY A 264 -4.33 37.07 -11.71
C GLY A 264 -4.25 35.93 -12.72
N GLU A 265 -3.28 35.02 -12.52
CA GLU A 265 -3.12 33.82 -13.33
C GLU A 265 -4.17 32.78 -12.93
N LEU A 266 -4.97 32.32 -13.90
CA LEU A 266 -6.01 31.33 -13.71
C LEU A 266 -5.40 29.92 -13.73
N THR A 267 -5.34 29.26 -12.58
CA THR A 267 -4.96 27.84 -12.48
C THR A 267 -6.21 27.00 -12.67
N LYS A 268 -6.16 25.97 -13.53
CA LYS A 268 -7.25 25.02 -13.76
C LYS A 268 -6.80 23.58 -13.51
N GLY A 269 -7.73 22.74 -13.06
CA GLY A 269 -7.59 21.28 -13.04
C GLY A 269 -8.95 20.62 -13.28
N GLU A 270 -8.95 19.46 -13.92
CA GLU A 270 -10.15 18.65 -14.14
C GLU A 270 -10.19 17.52 -13.09
N PHE A 271 -11.37 17.27 -12.52
CA PHE A 271 -11.54 16.35 -11.40
C PHE A 271 -12.66 15.34 -11.68
N PHE A 272 -12.47 14.11 -11.19
CA PHE A 272 -13.33 12.97 -11.47
C PHE A 272 -14.09 12.54 -10.20
N PRO A 273 -15.42 12.70 -10.14
CA PRO A 273 -16.22 12.04 -9.12
C PRO A 273 -16.28 10.53 -9.39
N VAL A 274 -16.10 9.73 -8.35
CA VAL A 274 -16.40 8.30 -8.43
C VAL A 274 -17.91 8.12 -8.52
N LEU A 275 -18.37 7.44 -9.56
CA LEU A 275 -19.79 7.19 -9.78
C LEU A 275 -20.32 6.18 -8.74
N PRO A 276 -21.63 6.21 -8.42
CA PRO A 276 -22.24 5.22 -7.54
C PRO A 276 -21.87 3.79 -7.96
N GLY A 277 -21.27 3.06 -7.02
CA GLY A 277 -20.88 1.67 -7.21
C GLY A 277 -22.08 0.73 -7.25
N ASP A 278 -21.80 -0.56 -7.39
CA ASP A 278 -22.75 -1.60 -7.03
C ASP A 278 -22.57 -2.04 -5.57
N ASP A 279 -23.54 -2.82 -5.08
CA ASP A 279 -23.58 -3.40 -3.75
C ASP A 279 -23.74 -4.93 -3.77
N LYS A 280 -23.53 -5.56 -4.94
CA LYS A 280 -23.89 -6.97 -5.23
C LYS A 280 -23.32 -7.98 -4.21
N PHE A 281 -22.05 -7.80 -3.82
CA PHE A 281 -21.37 -8.63 -2.83
C PHE A 281 -21.04 -7.87 -1.54
N ARG A 282 -21.65 -6.70 -1.32
CA ARG A 282 -21.45 -5.92 -0.10
C ARG A 282 -21.97 -6.70 1.11
N ASP A 283 -21.16 -6.76 2.14
CA ASP A 283 -21.40 -7.46 3.42
C ASP A 283 -21.64 -8.98 3.29
N ALA A 284 -21.37 -9.56 2.11
CA ALA A 284 -21.53 -10.98 1.82
C ALA A 284 -20.50 -11.87 2.54
N ASN A 285 -19.35 -11.31 2.93
CA ASN A 285 -18.31 -11.98 3.70
C ASN A 285 -18.21 -11.37 5.13
N PRO A 286 -17.98 -12.18 6.18
CA PRO A 286 -17.91 -11.67 7.56
C PRO A 286 -16.62 -10.88 7.88
N TYR A 287 -15.56 -10.98 7.08
CA TYR A 287 -14.25 -10.39 7.35
C TYR A 287 -13.92 -9.18 6.47
N TYR A 288 -14.25 -9.23 5.17
CA TYR A 288 -13.84 -8.20 4.20
C TYR A 288 -14.92 -7.86 3.18
N ASN A 289 -15.03 -6.57 2.80
CA ASN A 289 -15.61 -6.18 1.51
C ASN A 289 -14.46 -5.77 0.57
N VAL A 290 -14.49 -6.24 -0.68
CA VAL A 290 -13.48 -5.90 -1.70
C VAL A 290 -14.17 -5.18 -2.86
N TYR A 291 -13.55 -4.11 -3.34
CA TYR A 291 -14.03 -3.32 -4.45
C TYR A 291 -12.92 -3.08 -5.47
N VAL A 292 -13.25 -3.19 -6.75
CA VAL A 292 -12.38 -2.81 -7.88
C VAL A 292 -12.97 -1.58 -8.57
N LEU A 293 -12.14 -0.60 -8.93
CA LEU A 293 -12.60 0.56 -9.69
C LEU A 293 -12.62 0.20 -11.19
N LYS A 294 -13.82 0.04 -11.75
CA LYS A 294 -14.03 -0.23 -13.18
C LYS A 294 -15.09 0.71 -13.75
N ASP A 295 -14.87 1.24 -14.93
CA ASP A 295 -15.79 2.20 -15.60
C ASP A 295 -16.18 3.39 -14.69
N ARG A 296 -15.22 3.83 -13.85
CA ARG A 296 -15.36 4.88 -12.83
C ARG A 296 -16.35 4.59 -11.69
N ARG A 297 -16.76 3.33 -11.53
CA ARG A 297 -17.59 2.81 -10.42
C ARG A 297 -16.77 1.86 -9.55
N TRP A 298 -16.98 1.91 -8.23
CA TRP A 298 -16.55 0.82 -7.37
C TRP A 298 -17.49 -0.38 -7.60
N GLN A 299 -16.96 -1.45 -8.19
CA GLN A 299 -17.68 -2.72 -8.33
C GLN A 299 -17.30 -3.65 -7.19
N THR A 300 -18.27 -4.27 -6.53
CA THR A 300 -18.00 -5.26 -5.47
C THR A 300 -17.45 -6.55 -6.08
N VAL A 301 -16.46 -7.12 -5.41
CA VAL A 301 -15.89 -8.43 -5.74
C VAL A 301 -16.32 -9.44 -4.69
N GLU A 302 -16.68 -10.65 -5.12
CA GLU A 302 -17.00 -11.74 -4.20
C GLU A 302 -15.76 -12.14 -3.39
N VAL A 303 -15.87 -12.08 -2.07
CA VAL A 303 -14.84 -12.56 -1.15
C VAL A 303 -15.25 -13.92 -0.60
N ARG A 304 -14.45 -14.93 -0.94
CA ARG A 304 -14.64 -16.33 -0.59
C ARG A 304 -13.72 -16.73 0.57
N ASN A 305 -14.11 -17.76 1.30
CA ASN A 305 -13.32 -18.32 2.38
C ASN A 305 -12.53 -19.54 1.88
N ALA A 306 -11.32 -19.73 2.37
CA ALA A 306 -10.56 -20.96 2.24
C ALA A 306 -9.97 -21.34 3.60
N LEU A 307 -9.88 -22.64 3.88
CA LEU A 307 -9.20 -23.15 5.06
C LEU A 307 -7.68 -23.09 4.84
N CYS A 308 -6.94 -22.66 5.86
CA CYS A 308 -5.49 -22.60 5.90
C CYS A 308 -4.96 -23.11 7.24
N SER A 309 -3.65 -23.31 7.37
CA SER A 309 -3.05 -23.88 8.56
C SER A 309 -2.30 -22.86 9.40
N ASP A 310 -2.45 -22.97 10.73
CA ASP A 310 -1.58 -22.33 11.73
C ASP A 310 -0.61 -23.38 12.31
N SER A 311 0.09 -24.07 11.42
CA SER A 311 1.07 -25.10 11.76
C SER A 311 2.14 -24.64 12.77
N PRO A 312 2.65 -23.39 12.75
CA PRO A 312 3.63 -22.92 13.72
C PRO A 312 3.20 -23.05 15.19
N ASN A 313 1.90 -22.94 15.46
CA ASN A 313 1.31 -23.10 16.79
C ASN A 313 0.66 -24.48 17.01
N HIS A 314 0.10 -25.12 15.95
CA HIS A 314 -0.80 -26.28 16.08
C HIS A 314 -0.35 -27.56 15.34
N HIS A 315 0.87 -27.63 14.77
CA HIS A 315 1.39 -28.81 14.04
C HIS A 315 1.20 -30.14 14.78
N GLU A 316 1.53 -30.18 16.07
CA GLU A 316 1.48 -31.42 16.88
C GLU A 316 0.06 -31.93 17.17
N GLU A 317 -0.97 -31.14 16.82
CA GLU A 317 -2.38 -31.45 17.10
C GLU A 317 -3.21 -31.67 15.81
N ILE A 318 -2.82 -31.07 14.68
CA ILE A 318 -3.66 -30.96 13.47
C ILE A 318 -4.04 -32.30 12.81
N TRP A 319 -3.28 -33.38 13.09
CA TRP A 319 -3.58 -34.77 12.70
C TRP A 319 -4.84 -35.37 13.35
N ASN A 320 -5.48 -34.67 14.30
CA ASN A 320 -6.70 -35.13 14.97
C ASN A 320 -8.01 -34.46 14.50
N ASP A 321 -7.99 -33.54 13.52
CA ASP A 321 -9.17 -32.75 13.12
C ASP A 321 -9.78 -33.15 11.75
N TRP A 322 -9.59 -34.39 11.28
CA TRP A 322 -10.07 -34.87 9.96
C TRP A 322 -11.57 -34.58 9.70
N ASP A 323 -12.41 -34.64 10.73
CA ASP A 323 -13.85 -34.34 10.67
C ASP A 323 -14.19 -32.82 10.59
N ASN A 324 -13.20 -31.94 10.40
CA ASN A 324 -13.35 -30.49 10.24
C ASN A 324 -14.11 -29.83 11.41
N SER A 325 -13.71 -30.14 12.65
CA SER A 325 -14.31 -29.58 13.87
C SER A 325 -13.89 -28.14 14.17
N LYS A 326 -13.03 -27.56 13.32
CA LYS A 326 -12.58 -26.15 13.32
C LYS A 326 -11.87 -25.74 14.60
N LYS A 327 -11.05 -26.62 15.16
CA LYS A 327 -10.30 -26.31 16.40
C LYS A 327 -8.84 -26.00 16.17
N LEU A 328 -8.28 -26.42 15.03
CA LEU A 328 -6.83 -26.42 14.76
C LEU A 328 -6.47 -25.84 13.37
N ARG A 329 -7.40 -25.08 12.77
CA ARG A 329 -7.29 -24.51 11.40
C ARG A 329 -7.96 -23.15 11.37
N ASP A 330 -7.37 -22.23 10.63
CA ASP A 330 -7.91 -20.88 10.43
C ASP A 330 -8.63 -20.74 9.09
N THR A 331 -9.37 -19.65 8.96
CA THR A 331 -10.10 -19.30 7.73
C THR A 331 -9.52 -18.02 7.15
N MET A 332 -8.75 -18.17 6.07
CA MET A 332 -8.32 -17.04 5.26
C MET A 332 -9.38 -16.65 4.22
N CYS A 333 -9.23 -15.48 3.63
CA CYS A 333 -10.10 -15.00 2.56
C CYS A 333 -9.36 -14.93 1.22
N TYR A 334 -10.09 -15.11 0.12
CA TYR A 334 -9.59 -14.85 -1.22
C TYR A 334 -10.66 -14.21 -2.10
N ALA A 335 -10.23 -13.43 -3.10
CA ALA A 335 -11.09 -12.81 -4.09
C ALA A 335 -10.56 -13.05 -5.51
N LEU A 336 -11.45 -13.50 -6.39
CA LEU A 336 -11.19 -13.75 -7.81
C LEU A 336 -12.00 -12.76 -8.64
N PHE A 337 -11.38 -12.14 -9.65
CA PHE A 337 -12.08 -11.30 -10.62
C PHE A 337 -11.31 -11.23 -11.95
N THR A 338 -12.02 -10.98 -13.05
CA THR A 338 -11.40 -10.73 -14.35
C THR A 338 -11.24 -9.24 -14.65
N HIS A 339 -10.08 -8.86 -15.18
CA HIS A 339 -9.78 -7.51 -15.66
C HIS A 339 -8.80 -7.58 -16.84
N ASP A 340 -8.88 -6.68 -17.81
CA ASP A 340 -7.98 -6.71 -18.98
C ASP A 340 -6.53 -6.32 -18.63
N PHE A 341 -6.37 -5.44 -17.63
CA PHE A 341 -5.13 -4.76 -17.27
C PHE A 341 -4.57 -3.97 -18.47
N ALA A 342 -5.43 -3.21 -19.15
CA ALA A 342 -5.02 -2.15 -20.08
C ALA A 342 -4.30 -1.01 -19.31
N ASP A 343 -4.80 -0.71 -18.11
CA ASP A 343 -4.24 0.24 -17.15
C ASP A 343 -4.10 -0.41 -15.75
N ALA A 344 -3.43 0.29 -14.84
CA ALA A 344 -3.28 -0.11 -13.44
C ALA A 344 -4.63 -0.12 -12.70
N VAL A 345 -4.86 -1.15 -11.87
CA VAL A 345 -6.18 -1.42 -11.28
C VAL A 345 -6.23 -0.90 -9.84
N ARG A 346 -7.12 0.08 -9.58
CA ARG A 346 -7.39 0.56 -8.22
C ARG A 346 -8.27 -0.44 -7.46
N VAL A 347 -7.83 -0.78 -6.26
CA VAL A 347 -8.51 -1.69 -5.34
C VAL A 347 -8.78 -0.97 -4.03
N LYS A 348 -9.95 -1.24 -3.44
CA LYS A 348 -10.31 -0.85 -2.08
C LYS A 348 -10.71 -2.10 -1.30
N VAL A 349 -10.18 -2.24 -0.09
CA VAL A 349 -10.56 -3.30 0.85
C VAL A 349 -11.08 -2.64 2.13
N GLU A 350 -12.23 -3.10 2.59
CA GLU A 350 -12.82 -2.75 3.88
C GLU A 350 -12.63 -3.94 4.81
N LYS A 351 -11.89 -3.79 5.91
CA LYS A 351 -11.80 -4.80 6.98
C LYS A 351 -12.99 -4.58 7.90
N ARG A 352 -13.78 -5.62 8.15
CA ARG A 352 -15.01 -5.51 8.97
C ARG A 352 -14.73 -5.37 10.47
N SER A 353 -13.50 -5.66 10.90
CA SER A 353 -12.94 -5.27 12.20
C SER A 353 -11.95 -4.11 12.02
N GLY A 354 -11.68 -3.38 13.11
CA GLY A 354 -10.65 -2.34 13.09
C GLY A 354 -9.24 -2.90 12.80
N PHE A 355 -8.36 -2.04 12.30
CA PHE A 355 -6.92 -2.32 12.15
C PHE A 355 -6.09 -1.07 12.49
N SER A 356 -4.80 -1.28 12.75
CA SER A 356 -3.79 -0.24 13.03
C SER A 356 -2.71 -0.15 11.95
N ARG A 357 -2.53 -1.20 11.13
CA ARG A 357 -1.58 -1.23 10.00
C ARG A 357 -2.04 -2.23 8.94
N VAL A 358 -1.59 -2.06 7.70
CA VAL A 358 -1.80 -3.01 6.60
C VAL A 358 -0.57 -3.06 5.69
N ALA A 359 -0.28 -4.24 5.16
CA ALA A 359 0.73 -4.48 4.13
C ALA A 359 0.09 -5.15 2.91
N VAL A 360 0.61 -4.84 1.71
CA VAL A 360 0.26 -5.54 0.46
C VAL A 360 1.54 -6.14 -0.10
N ARG A 361 1.60 -7.47 -0.17
CA ARG A 361 2.81 -8.24 -0.51
C ARG A 361 2.59 -9.08 -1.78
N PRO A 362 3.61 -9.34 -2.63
CA PRO A 362 5.05 -9.10 -2.48
C PRO A 362 5.48 -7.65 -2.22
N SER A 363 6.38 -7.45 -1.24
CA SER A 363 6.99 -6.15 -0.93
C SER A 363 7.80 -5.61 -2.12
N ALA A 364 8.39 -6.51 -2.91
CA ALA A 364 9.09 -6.20 -4.17
C ALA A 364 8.18 -5.56 -5.25
N TYR A 365 6.85 -5.56 -5.06
CA TYR A 365 5.94 -4.83 -5.95
C TYR A 365 5.90 -3.33 -5.66
N GLY A 366 6.30 -2.89 -4.46
CA GLY A 366 6.35 -1.47 -4.07
C GLY A 366 4.96 -0.83 -3.92
N ILE A 367 3.93 -1.62 -3.63
CA ILE A 367 2.54 -1.14 -3.51
C ILE A 367 2.38 -0.34 -2.21
N THR A 368 2.01 0.93 -2.33
CA THR A 368 1.70 1.82 -1.20
C THR A 368 0.20 1.88 -0.93
N THR A 369 -0.18 1.87 0.35
CA THR A 369 -1.56 1.95 0.83
C THR A 369 -2.00 3.38 1.17
N LYS A 370 -3.32 3.62 1.14
CA LYS A 370 -3.98 4.80 1.70
C LYS A 370 -5.08 4.33 2.64
N GLU A 371 -4.96 4.64 3.92
CA GLU A 371 -5.80 4.07 4.98
C GLU A 371 -6.81 5.10 5.52
N SER A 372 -8.00 4.63 5.88
CA SER A 372 -9.07 5.44 6.49
C SER A 372 -9.60 4.76 7.73
N ALA A 373 -9.09 5.16 8.90
CA ALA A 373 -9.47 4.61 10.19
C ALA A 373 -10.96 4.84 10.55
N SER A 374 -11.61 5.88 10.01
CA SER A 374 -13.03 6.14 10.23
C SER A 374 -13.97 5.21 9.46
N SER A 375 -13.45 4.47 8.48
CA SER A 375 -14.23 3.54 7.64
C SER A 375 -13.67 2.12 7.60
N ASN A 376 -12.57 1.85 8.33
CA ASN A 376 -11.78 0.62 8.22
C ASN A 376 -11.45 0.24 6.76
N THR A 377 -11.16 1.22 5.91
CA THR A 377 -10.79 0.97 4.51
C THR A 377 -9.31 1.21 4.23
N VAL A 378 -8.79 0.46 3.26
CA VAL A 378 -7.51 0.71 2.60
C VAL A 378 -7.73 0.76 1.09
N GLU A 379 -7.17 1.78 0.43
CA GLU A 379 -7.05 1.85 -1.02
C GLU A 379 -5.60 1.65 -1.46
N PHE A 380 -5.41 0.92 -2.55
CA PHE A 380 -4.12 0.78 -3.23
C PHE A 380 -4.31 0.54 -4.74
N THR A 381 -3.23 0.27 -5.46
CA THR A 381 -3.26 0.06 -6.91
C THR A 381 -2.37 -1.12 -7.28
N LEU A 382 -2.93 -2.09 -8.01
CA LEU A 382 -2.20 -3.17 -8.66
C LEU A 382 -1.57 -2.57 -9.94
N PRO A 383 -0.23 -2.45 -10.03
CA PRO A 383 0.39 -1.55 -11.00
C PRO A 383 0.44 -2.11 -12.43
N ALA A 384 0.39 -3.43 -12.59
CA ALA A 384 0.44 -4.14 -13.87
C ALA A 384 -0.08 -5.58 -13.72
N TYR A 385 -0.33 -6.26 -14.84
CA TYR A 385 -0.74 -7.67 -14.83
C TYR A 385 0.33 -8.57 -14.20
N GLU A 386 1.60 -8.30 -14.46
CA GLU A 386 2.74 -9.07 -13.93
C GLU A 386 2.90 -8.90 -12.40
N LYS A 387 2.11 -8.00 -11.78
CA LYS A 387 2.11 -7.69 -10.34
C LYS A 387 0.70 -7.67 -9.73
N ARG A 388 -0.26 -8.44 -10.29
CA ARG A 388 -1.67 -8.43 -9.83
C ARG A 388 -2.01 -9.38 -8.67
N LYS A 389 -1.25 -10.46 -8.47
CA LYS A 389 -1.49 -11.46 -7.42
C LYS A 389 -0.83 -10.97 -6.12
N VAL A 390 -1.61 -10.76 -5.05
CA VAL A 390 -1.13 -10.16 -3.79
C VAL A 390 -1.79 -10.75 -2.54
N SER A 391 -1.05 -10.74 -1.43
CA SER A 391 -1.53 -10.93 -0.07
C SER A 391 -1.77 -9.55 0.58
N VAL A 392 -2.97 -9.33 1.14
CA VAL A 392 -3.30 -8.16 1.96
C VAL A 392 -3.34 -8.61 3.43
N GLU A 393 -2.37 -8.12 4.21
CA GLU A 393 -2.09 -8.53 5.59
C GLU A 393 -2.38 -7.36 6.54
N PHE A 394 -3.40 -7.51 7.38
CA PHE A 394 -3.78 -6.49 8.38
C PHE A 394 -3.15 -6.82 9.72
N ASP A 395 -2.62 -5.81 10.42
CA ASP A 395 -2.03 -5.91 11.75
C ASP A 395 -0.83 -6.87 11.89
N GLY A 396 -0.39 -7.51 10.81
CA GLY A 396 0.60 -8.60 10.80
C GLY A 396 -0.02 -9.99 10.91
N ASP A 397 -1.35 -10.11 10.80
CA ASP A 397 -2.06 -11.38 10.69
C ASP A 397 -1.82 -12.02 9.32
N ARG A 398 -1.38 -13.28 9.35
CA ARG A 398 -0.99 -14.12 8.21
C ARG A 398 -1.87 -15.34 8.03
N TYR A 399 -2.74 -15.63 9.00
CA TYR A 399 -3.67 -16.75 8.96
C TYR A 399 -5.07 -16.29 8.50
N HIS A 400 -5.45 -15.04 8.80
CA HIS A 400 -6.71 -14.42 8.34
C HIS A 400 -6.50 -13.38 7.23
N ASN A 401 -5.42 -13.51 6.46
CA ASN A 401 -5.10 -12.61 5.35
C ASN A 401 -6.07 -12.75 4.17
N LEU A 402 -6.00 -11.79 3.25
CA LEU A 402 -6.81 -11.74 2.04
C LEU A 402 -5.93 -11.88 0.80
N PHE A 403 -6.07 -12.98 0.05
CA PHE A 403 -5.45 -13.12 -1.28
C PHE A 403 -6.32 -12.46 -2.36
N LEU A 404 -5.73 -11.58 -3.17
CA LEU A 404 -6.34 -11.10 -4.41
C LEU A 404 -5.64 -11.78 -5.57
N MET A 405 -6.38 -12.57 -6.35
CA MET A 405 -5.81 -13.34 -7.47
C MET A 405 -6.53 -13.06 -8.80
N PRO A 406 -6.57 -11.79 -9.27
CA PRO A 406 -7.21 -11.46 -10.53
C PRO A 406 -6.50 -12.06 -11.75
N SER A 407 -7.28 -12.31 -12.79
CA SER A 407 -6.84 -12.87 -14.07
C SER A 407 -7.31 -12.03 -15.24
N ARG A 408 -6.70 -12.22 -16.42
CA ARG A 408 -7.28 -11.74 -17.67
C ARG A 408 -8.50 -12.59 -18.07
N PRO A 409 -9.51 -12.01 -18.74
CA PRO A 409 -10.58 -12.76 -19.40
C PRO A 409 -10.01 -13.88 -20.26
N ASP A 410 -10.66 -15.06 -20.25
CA ASP A 410 -10.19 -16.21 -21.01
C ASP A 410 -10.56 -16.07 -22.50
N THR A 411 -9.55 -15.81 -23.33
CA THR A 411 -9.68 -15.70 -24.80
C THR A 411 -9.69 -17.05 -25.52
N ARG A 412 -9.39 -18.14 -24.81
CA ARG A 412 -9.38 -19.53 -25.30
C ARG A 412 -10.60 -20.35 -24.83
N LYS A 413 -11.55 -19.71 -24.13
CA LYS A 413 -12.80 -20.29 -23.66
C LYS A 413 -13.50 -21.14 -24.76
N PRO A 414 -13.72 -22.44 -24.54
CA PRO A 414 -14.34 -23.33 -25.52
C PRO A 414 -15.85 -23.08 -25.63
N ALA A 415 -16.44 -23.52 -26.74
CA ALA A 415 -17.89 -23.53 -26.90
C ALA A 415 -18.53 -24.59 -25.98
N VAL A 416 -19.66 -24.24 -25.36
CA VAL A 416 -20.40 -25.09 -24.38
C VAL A 416 -20.86 -26.43 -24.98
N SER A 417 -20.95 -26.52 -26.32
CA SER A 417 -21.30 -27.74 -27.04
C SER A 417 -20.14 -28.24 -27.90
N GLY A 418 -19.48 -29.31 -27.45
CA GLY A 418 -18.43 -30.02 -28.20
C GLY A 418 -18.13 -31.38 -27.57
N GLY A 419 -17.88 -32.41 -28.38
CA GLY A 419 -17.83 -33.80 -27.89
C GLY A 419 -16.67 -34.15 -26.94
N ASN A 420 -15.60 -33.34 -26.95
CA ASN A 420 -14.39 -33.55 -26.15
C ASN A 420 -14.26 -32.55 -24.97
N VAL A 421 -15.29 -31.76 -24.66
CA VAL A 421 -15.23 -30.73 -23.62
C VAL A 421 -16.27 -30.98 -22.53
N SER A 422 -15.83 -31.23 -21.30
CA SER A 422 -16.66 -31.21 -20.10
C SER A 422 -16.71 -29.77 -19.58
N TYR A 423 -17.84 -29.09 -19.78
CA TYR A 423 -17.99 -27.65 -19.49
C TYR A 423 -18.85 -27.41 -18.24
N TYR A 424 -18.32 -26.65 -17.27
CA TYR A 424 -19.02 -26.21 -16.07
C TYR A 424 -19.13 -24.69 -16.04
N GLY A 425 -20.37 -24.17 -16.17
CA GLY A 425 -20.67 -22.73 -16.15
C GLY A 425 -20.84 -22.15 -14.74
N PRO A 426 -21.18 -20.86 -14.60
CA PRO A 426 -21.37 -20.23 -13.28
C PRO A 426 -22.36 -20.98 -12.37
N GLY A 427 -22.05 -21.07 -11.07
CA GLY A 427 -22.81 -21.84 -10.07
C GLY A 427 -22.06 -23.06 -9.52
N GLU A 428 -22.68 -23.77 -8.59
CA GLU A 428 -22.12 -25.00 -8.00
C GLU A 428 -22.46 -26.25 -8.81
N HIS A 429 -21.47 -27.13 -8.98
CA HIS A 429 -21.59 -28.42 -9.66
C HIS A 429 -20.96 -29.50 -8.78
N THR A 430 -21.64 -30.61 -8.54
CA THR A 430 -21.10 -31.74 -7.76
C THR A 430 -21.08 -32.97 -8.64
N GLU A 431 -19.93 -33.61 -8.73
CA GLU A 431 -19.64 -34.67 -9.70
C GLU A 431 -18.98 -35.88 -9.03
N GLY A 432 -19.08 -37.04 -9.69
CA GLY A 432 -18.36 -38.24 -9.30
C GLY A 432 -16.86 -38.16 -9.62
N ILE A 433 -16.26 -39.32 -9.91
CA ILE A 433 -14.89 -39.38 -10.44
C ILE A 433 -14.92 -38.90 -11.90
N ILE A 434 -14.22 -37.82 -12.19
CA ILE A 434 -14.03 -37.30 -13.56
C ILE A 434 -12.79 -37.97 -14.14
N VAL A 435 -12.96 -38.77 -15.18
CA VAL A 435 -11.84 -39.39 -15.92
C VAL A 435 -11.67 -38.67 -17.25
N LEU A 436 -10.52 -38.03 -17.44
CA LEU A 436 -10.11 -37.38 -18.68
C LEU A 436 -9.18 -38.29 -19.46
N THR A 437 -9.44 -38.44 -20.75
CA THR A 437 -8.73 -39.31 -21.69
C THR A 437 -8.27 -38.52 -22.92
N GLU A 438 -7.60 -39.18 -23.85
CA GLU A 438 -6.97 -38.61 -25.05
C GLU A 438 -7.68 -37.39 -25.66
N GLY A 439 -7.03 -36.23 -25.61
CA GLY A 439 -7.50 -34.98 -26.23
C GLY A 439 -8.76 -34.36 -25.60
N GLN A 440 -9.14 -34.75 -24.38
CA GLN A 440 -10.29 -34.15 -23.68
C GLN A 440 -9.92 -32.88 -22.90
N THR A 441 -10.89 -31.98 -22.76
CA THR A 441 -10.78 -30.75 -21.97
C THR A 441 -11.82 -30.73 -20.86
N LEU A 442 -11.39 -30.47 -19.62
CA LEU A 442 -12.26 -30.03 -18.53
C LEU A 442 -12.20 -28.50 -18.46
N TYR A 443 -13.35 -27.83 -18.59
CA TYR A 443 -13.42 -26.37 -18.53
C TYR A 443 -14.33 -25.89 -17.38
N VAL A 444 -13.76 -25.15 -16.44
CA VAL A 444 -14.43 -24.64 -15.22
C VAL A 444 -14.48 -23.11 -15.28
N ASP A 445 -15.63 -22.58 -15.67
CA ASP A 445 -15.83 -21.19 -16.07
C ASP A 445 -15.75 -20.18 -14.91
N GLU A 446 -15.60 -18.89 -15.23
CA GLU A 446 -15.66 -17.81 -14.23
C GLU A 446 -16.97 -17.87 -13.43
N GLY A 447 -16.89 -17.85 -12.10
CA GLY A 447 -18.04 -17.99 -11.21
C GLY A 447 -18.56 -19.43 -11.02
N ALA A 448 -17.94 -20.45 -11.64
CA ALA A 448 -18.22 -21.85 -11.36
C ALA A 448 -17.52 -22.32 -10.07
N VAL A 449 -18.13 -23.27 -9.37
CA VAL A 449 -17.47 -24.11 -8.34
C VAL A 449 -17.75 -25.58 -8.66
N LEU A 450 -16.71 -26.32 -9.00
CA LEU A 450 -16.77 -27.75 -9.26
C LEU A 450 -16.32 -28.52 -8.02
N TYR A 451 -17.16 -29.43 -7.54
CA TYR A 451 -16.88 -30.36 -6.45
C TYR A 451 -16.79 -31.79 -7.02
N PRO A 452 -15.61 -32.24 -7.50
CA PRO A 452 -15.43 -33.60 -7.98
C PRO A 452 -15.26 -34.56 -6.79
N GLN A 453 -15.57 -35.84 -6.98
CA GLN A 453 -15.09 -36.87 -6.05
C GLN A 453 -13.58 -37.10 -6.22
N ASN A 454 -13.09 -37.01 -7.46
CA ASN A 454 -11.69 -37.15 -7.85
C ASN A 454 -11.52 -36.73 -9.33
N ILE A 455 -10.36 -36.21 -9.75
CA ILE A 455 -10.05 -35.96 -11.18
C ILE A 455 -8.83 -36.80 -11.61
N GLN A 456 -9.02 -37.64 -12.62
CA GLN A 456 -8.00 -38.58 -13.11
C GLN A 456 -7.69 -38.29 -14.57
N VAL A 457 -6.43 -38.05 -14.90
CA VAL A 457 -5.96 -37.91 -16.28
C VAL A 457 -5.30 -39.21 -16.72
N ARG A 458 -5.86 -39.81 -17.78
CA ARG A 458 -5.54 -41.13 -18.33
C ARG A 458 -5.42 -41.08 -19.87
N GLY A 459 -4.58 -40.20 -20.40
CA GLY A 459 -4.34 -40.03 -21.83
C GLY A 459 -3.54 -38.77 -22.16
N ASN A 460 -3.14 -38.63 -23.43
CA ASN A 460 -2.33 -37.51 -23.90
C ASN A 460 -3.20 -36.31 -24.30
N GLY A 461 -2.59 -35.13 -24.42
CA GLY A 461 -3.26 -33.94 -24.95
C GLY A 461 -4.42 -33.42 -24.08
N VAL A 462 -4.46 -33.79 -22.80
CA VAL A 462 -5.54 -33.42 -21.87
C VAL A 462 -5.34 -32.01 -21.34
N THR A 463 -6.43 -31.23 -21.30
CA THR A 463 -6.44 -29.86 -20.79
C THR A 463 -7.43 -29.70 -19.62
N ILE A 464 -7.04 -29.00 -18.56
CA ILE A 464 -7.93 -28.51 -17.50
C ILE A 464 -7.84 -26.98 -17.51
N ALA A 465 -8.91 -26.24 -17.79
CA ALA A 465 -8.82 -24.79 -18.01
C ALA A 465 -10.01 -24.02 -17.45
N GLY A 466 -9.85 -22.70 -17.32
CA GLY A 466 -10.93 -21.76 -17.04
C GLY A 466 -10.55 -20.74 -15.96
N ARG A 467 -11.54 -20.18 -15.27
CA ARG A 467 -11.37 -19.14 -14.23
C ARG A 467 -12.24 -19.39 -12.99
N GLY A 468 -12.83 -20.57 -12.87
CA GLY A 468 -13.61 -20.99 -11.72
C GLY A 468 -12.78 -21.70 -10.66
N VAL A 469 -13.49 -22.24 -9.67
CA VAL A 469 -12.91 -22.96 -8.54
C VAL A 469 -13.16 -24.47 -8.69
N ILE A 470 -12.15 -25.29 -8.39
CA ILE A 470 -12.30 -26.71 -8.12
C ILE A 470 -12.09 -26.89 -6.61
N SER A 471 -13.04 -27.49 -5.89
CA SER A 471 -13.02 -27.58 -4.43
C SER A 471 -13.07 -29.02 -3.95
N GLY A 472 -12.10 -29.39 -3.11
CA GLY A 472 -12.06 -30.69 -2.42
C GLY A 472 -12.87 -30.72 -1.11
N GLU A 473 -13.59 -29.65 -0.75
CA GLU A 473 -14.44 -29.54 0.45
C GLU A 473 -15.45 -30.70 0.62
N LYS A 474 -15.89 -31.30 -0.50
CA LYS A 474 -16.82 -32.46 -0.52
C LYS A 474 -16.10 -33.81 -0.71
N MET A 475 -14.78 -33.83 -0.84
CA MET A 475 -13.95 -35.02 -0.80
C MET A 475 -13.70 -35.46 0.65
N ARG A 476 -13.29 -36.72 0.85
CA ARG A 476 -13.05 -37.28 2.18
C ARG A 476 -11.62 -37.01 2.65
N HIS A 477 -11.46 -36.04 3.54
CA HIS A 477 -10.25 -35.85 4.34
C HIS A 477 -10.18 -36.95 5.41
N TRP A 478 -9.05 -37.66 5.51
CA TRP A 478 -8.80 -38.64 6.57
C TRP A 478 -7.31 -39.03 6.63
N GLY A 479 -6.84 -39.44 7.80
CA GLY A 479 -5.45 -39.83 8.00
C GLY A 479 -5.22 -40.50 9.36
N GLU A 480 -3.96 -40.79 9.67
CA GLU A 480 -3.52 -41.20 11.01
C GLU A 480 -2.51 -40.16 11.54
N GLU A 481 -1.25 -40.23 11.10
CA GLU A 481 -0.22 -39.21 11.34
C GLU A 481 -0.15 -38.18 10.18
N PHE A 482 -0.49 -38.63 8.96
CA PHE A 482 -0.54 -37.85 7.72
C PHE A 482 -1.84 -38.14 6.95
N SER A 483 -2.19 -37.33 5.95
CA SER A 483 -3.36 -37.61 5.10
C SER A 483 -3.18 -38.89 4.28
N ASN A 484 -4.22 -39.71 4.28
CA ASN A 484 -4.39 -40.94 3.51
C ASN A 484 -5.50 -40.80 2.43
N ALA A 485 -5.94 -39.58 2.12
CA ALA A 485 -7.00 -39.34 1.14
C ALA A 485 -6.54 -39.45 -0.32
N ASP A 486 -7.49 -39.38 -1.25
CA ASP A 486 -7.20 -39.39 -2.69
C ASP A 486 -6.58 -38.06 -3.14
N VAL A 487 -5.54 -38.12 -3.98
CA VAL A 487 -4.97 -36.96 -4.70
C VAL A 487 -6.07 -36.26 -5.51
N MET A 488 -6.20 -34.94 -5.39
CA MET A 488 -7.34 -34.20 -5.96
C MET A 488 -7.37 -34.22 -7.49
N ILE A 489 -6.24 -33.92 -8.13
CA ILE A 489 -6.01 -34.01 -9.58
C ILE A 489 -4.78 -34.88 -9.81
N ASP A 490 -4.97 -36.05 -10.42
CA ASP A 490 -3.92 -37.07 -10.57
C ASP A 490 -3.71 -37.46 -12.04
N VAL A 491 -2.54 -37.10 -12.59
CA VAL A 491 -2.11 -37.48 -13.94
C VAL A 491 -1.28 -38.76 -13.85
N GLN A 492 -1.90 -39.87 -14.22
CA GLN A 492 -1.40 -41.22 -13.96
C GLN A 492 -0.67 -41.80 -15.18
N GLY A 493 0.44 -41.19 -15.59
CA GLY A 493 1.25 -41.63 -16.74
C GLY A 493 1.70 -43.09 -16.63
N ASN A 494 1.18 -43.96 -17.50
CA ASN A 494 1.42 -45.40 -17.37
C ASN A 494 2.85 -45.80 -17.77
N LYS A 495 3.69 -46.13 -16.78
CA LYS A 495 5.09 -46.55 -16.98
C LYS A 495 5.25 -47.76 -17.90
N HIS A 496 4.25 -48.64 -17.97
CA HIS A 496 4.30 -49.84 -18.81
C HIS A 496 3.94 -49.55 -20.28
N GLU A 497 3.39 -48.37 -20.56
CA GLU A 497 2.97 -47.93 -21.90
C GLU A 497 3.79 -46.73 -22.41
N GLY A 498 4.80 -46.29 -21.64
CA GLY A 498 5.72 -45.20 -22.01
C GLY A 498 5.36 -43.82 -21.46
N GLY A 499 4.39 -43.74 -20.53
CA GLY A 499 3.91 -42.46 -19.97
C GLY A 499 2.85 -41.78 -20.82
N TYR A 500 2.55 -40.52 -20.48
CA TYR A 500 1.69 -39.64 -21.28
C TYR A 500 2.47 -38.45 -21.82
N THR A 501 1.85 -37.65 -22.69
CA THR A 501 2.40 -36.37 -23.13
C THR A 501 1.32 -35.29 -23.30
N ASP A 502 1.73 -34.02 -23.40
CA ASP A 502 0.87 -32.86 -23.69
C ASP A 502 -0.22 -32.60 -22.63
N PHE A 503 0.08 -32.72 -21.33
CA PHE A 503 -0.84 -32.30 -20.26
C PHE A 503 -0.79 -30.78 -20.03
N ARG A 504 -1.97 -30.13 -19.94
CA ARG A 504 -2.08 -28.70 -19.66
C ARG A 504 -3.09 -28.40 -18.56
N ILE A 505 -2.75 -27.49 -17.65
CA ILE A 505 -3.71 -26.91 -16.70
C ILE A 505 -3.54 -25.39 -16.58
N GLU A 506 -4.64 -24.64 -16.67
CA GLU A 506 -4.60 -23.18 -16.77
C GLU A 506 -5.71 -22.44 -16.01
N GLY A 507 -5.33 -21.43 -15.23
CA GLY A 507 -6.21 -20.36 -14.72
C GLY A 507 -7.26 -20.74 -13.67
N VAL A 508 -7.49 -22.02 -13.44
CA VAL A 508 -8.37 -22.55 -12.38
C VAL A 508 -7.76 -22.32 -11.00
N THR A 509 -8.62 -22.19 -10.00
CA THR A 509 -8.22 -22.14 -8.58
C THR A 509 -8.64 -23.42 -7.88
N MET A 510 -7.70 -24.17 -7.32
CA MET A 510 -8.00 -25.31 -6.46
C MET A 510 -8.04 -24.84 -5.00
N ILE A 511 -9.00 -25.33 -4.22
CA ILE A 511 -9.05 -25.15 -2.77
C ILE A 511 -9.33 -26.49 -2.07
N ASP A 512 -8.92 -26.58 -0.81
CA ASP A 512 -9.36 -27.63 0.12
C ASP A 512 -9.12 -29.06 -0.40
N ALA A 513 -7.94 -29.30 -0.99
CA ALA A 513 -7.52 -30.64 -1.43
C ALA A 513 -7.33 -31.53 -0.20
N PRO A 514 -7.81 -32.79 -0.22
CA PRO A 514 -7.76 -33.65 0.96
C PRO A 514 -6.42 -34.38 1.14
N SER A 515 -5.49 -34.20 0.20
CA SER A 515 -4.11 -34.69 0.18
C SER A 515 -3.38 -33.85 -0.87
N TRP A 516 -2.37 -34.39 -1.57
CA TRP A 516 -1.68 -33.71 -2.68
C TRP A 516 -2.69 -33.13 -3.70
N CYS A 517 -2.53 -31.87 -4.09
CA CYS A 517 -3.51 -31.20 -4.94
C CYS A 517 -3.36 -31.59 -6.42
N LEU A 518 -2.17 -31.38 -7.00
CA LEU A 518 -1.89 -31.70 -8.39
C LEU A 518 -0.65 -32.59 -8.48
N ARG A 519 -0.86 -33.89 -8.72
CA ARG A 519 0.22 -34.82 -9.03
C ARG A 519 0.31 -35.07 -10.53
N VAL A 520 1.50 -34.86 -11.08
CA VAL A 520 1.83 -35.21 -12.46
C VAL A 520 2.89 -36.31 -12.46
N MET A 521 2.50 -37.53 -12.83
CA MET A 521 3.40 -38.68 -12.90
C MET A 521 3.73 -39.06 -14.34
N ASN A 522 5.01 -39.33 -14.62
CA ASN A 522 5.51 -40.02 -15.81
C ASN A 522 4.86 -39.49 -17.11
N THR A 523 4.96 -38.17 -17.27
CA THR A 523 4.30 -37.40 -18.33
C THR A 523 5.28 -36.37 -18.89
N ASP A 524 5.42 -36.31 -20.21
CA ASP A 524 6.31 -35.39 -20.91
C ASP A 524 5.55 -34.18 -21.49
N ASN A 525 6.21 -33.03 -21.63
CA ASN A 525 5.63 -31.79 -22.18
C ASN A 525 4.40 -31.29 -21.39
N VAL A 526 4.65 -30.84 -20.16
CA VAL A 526 3.62 -30.39 -19.20
C VAL A 526 3.57 -28.85 -19.13
N ALA A 527 2.39 -28.26 -19.19
CA ALA A 527 2.20 -26.81 -18.99
C ALA A 527 1.20 -26.50 -17.86
N ILE A 528 1.64 -25.74 -16.87
CA ILE A 528 0.87 -25.33 -15.69
C ILE A 528 0.93 -23.79 -15.62
N GLU A 529 -0.18 -23.11 -15.93
CA GLU A 529 -0.19 -21.65 -16.15
C GLU A 529 -1.26 -20.91 -15.34
N ASN A 530 -0.89 -19.86 -14.61
CA ASN A 530 -1.81 -18.97 -13.89
C ASN A 530 -2.78 -19.65 -12.88
N ILE A 531 -2.52 -20.90 -12.48
CA ILE A 531 -3.34 -21.57 -11.47
C ILE A 531 -3.16 -20.96 -10.07
N ASN A 532 -4.11 -21.21 -9.18
CA ASN A 532 -4.00 -20.87 -7.77
C ASN A 532 -4.34 -22.08 -6.88
N MET A 533 -3.73 -22.17 -5.70
CA MET A 533 -3.92 -23.26 -4.73
C MET A 533 -4.05 -22.68 -3.32
N ILE A 534 -5.03 -23.14 -2.54
CA ILE A 534 -5.13 -22.86 -1.10
C ILE A 534 -5.57 -24.12 -0.35
N HIS A 535 -4.64 -24.75 0.36
CA HIS A 535 -4.83 -26.01 1.09
C HIS A 535 -4.17 -25.94 2.47
N TRP A 536 -4.65 -26.77 3.41
CA TRP A 536 -4.26 -26.72 4.83
C TRP A 536 -3.79 -28.07 5.39
N ASP A 537 -3.97 -29.16 4.65
CA ASP A 537 -3.93 -30.53 5.18
C ASP A 537 -2.50 -31.09 5.34
N LEU A 538 -2.30 -31.96 6.33
CA LEU A 538 -1.05 -32.69 6.55
C LEU A 538 -0.72 -33.56 5.34
N ASN A 539 0.51 -33.48 4.81
CA ASN A 539 0.86 -34.12 3.54
C ASN A 539 -0.08 -33.63 2.41
N GLY A 540 -0.35 -32.32 2.39
CA GLY A 540 -1.12 -31.58 1.40
C GLY A 540 -0.22 -30.76 0.49
N ASP A 541 0.60 -31.45 -0.31
CA ASP A 541 1.49 -30.88 -1.32
C ASP A 541 0.69 -30.10 -2.40
N GLY A 542 1.34 -29.11 -3.02
CA GLY A 542 0.77 -28.29 -4.09
C GLY A 542 0.89 -28.94 -5.48
N ILE A 543 2.04 -28.71 -6.14
CA ILE A 543 2.37 -29.25 -7.46
C ILE A 543 3.52 -30.26 -7.34
N ASP A 544 3.21 -31.53 -7.60
CA ASP A 544 4.15 -32.63 -7.67
C ASP A 544 4.49 -32.97 -9.13
N LEU A 545 5.75 -32.76 -9.53
CA LEU A 545 6.29 -33.29 -10.78
C LEU A 545 7.12 -34.53 -10.49
N CYS A 546 6.51 -35.68 -10.72
CA CYS A 546 7.06 -36.99 -10.43
C CYS A 546 7.48 -37.68 -11.73
N THR A 547 8.77 -37.88 -11.99
CA THR A 547 9.29 -38.50 -13.23
C THR A 547 8.85 -37.79 -14.52
N VAL A 548 8.95 -36.45 -14.56
CA VAL A 548 8.43 -35.59 -15.64
C VAL A 548 9.57 -35.04 -16.51
N THR A 549 9.44 -35.10 -17.83
CA THR A 549 10.38 -34.47 -18.78
C THR A 549 9.76 -33.25 -19.47
N GLY A 550 10.40 -32.10 -19.39
CA GLY A 550 9.96 -30.89 -20.08
C GLY A 550 8.67 -30.35 -19.50
N ALA A 551 8.76 -29.50 -18.47
CA ALA A 551 7.59 -28.86 -17.87
C ALA A 551 7.79 -27.36 -17.68
N THR A 552 6.71 -26.60 -17.81
CA THR A 552 6.66 -25.18 -17.47
C THR A 552 5.59 -24.93 -16.42
N ILE A 553 5.98 -24.49 -15.24
CA ILE A 553 5.10 -23.89 -14.22
C ILE A 553 5.29 -22.38 -14.32
N ASN A 554 4.22 -21.64 -14.60
CA ASN A 554 4.28 -20.20 -14.82
C ASN A 554 3.13 -19.46 -14.11
N ASP A 555 3.45 -18.35 -13.45
CA ASP A 555 2.48 -17.34 -13.03
C ASP A 555 1.46 -17.83 -11.96
N CYS A 556 1.85 -18.86 -11.19
CA CYS A 556 1.00 -19.51 -10.18
C CYS A 556 1.07 -18.83 -8.81
N MET A 557 0.00 -18.91 -8.00
CA MET A 557 0.05 -18.52 -6.58
C MET A 557 -0.45 -19.66 -5.68
N LEU A 558 0.41 -20.13 -4.78
CA LEU A 558 0.18 -21.32 -3.98
C LEU A 558 0.26 -21.01 -2.49
N ARG A 559 -0.73 -21.49 -1.73
CA ARG A 559 -0.64 -21.74 -0.30
C ARG A 559 -0.89 -23.22 -0.03
N ALA A 560 0.12 -23.89 0.52
CA ALA A 560 0.04 -25.29 0.89
C ALA A 560 0.63 -25.51 2.29
N TYR A 561 0.25 -26.61 2.91
CA TYR A 561 0.82 -27.04 4.18
C TYR A 561 2.21 -27.64 3.99
N ASP A 562 2.30 -28.58 3.04
CA ASP A 562 3.51 -29.32 2.74
C ASP A 562 4.28 -28.67 1.57
N ASP A 563 5.08 -29.44 0.84
CA ASP A 563 5.83 -28.95 -0.33
C ASP A 563 4.89 -28.24 -1.35
N CYS A 564 5.07 -26.93 -1.58
CA CYS A 564 4.19 -26.19 -2.50
C CYS A 564 4.50 -26.52 -3.97
N ILE A 565 5.77 -26.61 -4.36
CA ILE A 565 6.21 -27.13 -5.66
C ILE A 565 7.39 -28.07 -5.44
N THR A 566 7.26 -29.32 -5.89
CA THR A 566 8.22 -30.39 -5.60
C THR A 566 8.57 -31.21 -6.84
N LEU A 567 9.87 -31.48 -7.01
CA LEU A 567 10.42 -32.29 -8.11
C LEU A 567 10.95 -33.61 -7.56
N LYS A 568 10.28 -34.72 -7.89
CA LYS A 568 10.52 -36.05 -7.31
C LYS A 568 10.87 -37.06 -8.43
N VAL A 569 11.90 -37.90 -8.25
CA VAL A 569 12.24 -38.97 -9.23
C VAL A 569 11.32 -40.20 -9.11
N ARG A 570 10.27 -40.10 -8.30
CA ARG A 570 9.33 -41.19 -8.02
C ARG A 570 7.96 -40.72 -7.54
N SER A 571 6.89 -41.47 -7.87
CA SER A 571 5.57 -41.56 -7.19
C SER A 571 5.57 -42.55 -6.03
N ASN A 572 5.96 -42.20 -4.80
CA ASN A 572 6.20 -43.20 -3.75
C ASN A 572 7.14 -44.30 -4.31
N ALA A 573 6.80 -45.59 -4.16
CA ALA A 573 7.62 -46.69 -4.68
C ALA A 573 7.51 -46.93 -6.20
N ASP A 574 6.64 -46.24 -6.95
CA ASP A 574 6.44 -46.49 -8.39
C ASP A 574 5.56 -45.42 -9.08
N PRO A 575 5.92 -44.83 -10.23
CA PRO A 575 7.10 -45.08 -11.07
C PRO A 575 8.41 -44.54 -10.50
N TYR A 576 9.54 -44.98 -11.06
CA TYR A 576 10.87 -44.38 -10.92
C TYR A 576 11.37 -43.91 -12.30
N GLY A 577 12.01 -42.74 -12.37
CA GLY A 577 12.46 -42.15 -13.63
C GLY A 577 13.08 -40.76 -13.45
N ASN A 578 13.49 -40.16 -14.56
CA ASN A 578 14.20 -38.89 -14.55
C ASN A 578 13.25 -37.70 -14.39
N VAL A 579 13.77 -36.57 -13.92
CA VAL A 579 13.09 -35.26 -13.95
C VAL A 579 14.01 -34.23 -14.59
N HIS A 580 13.74 -33.80 -15.81
CA HIS A 580 14.60 -32.81 -16.45
C HIS A 580 13.93 -31.84 -17.40
N ASP A 581 14.64 -30.73 -17.66
CA ASP A 581 14.24 -29.61 -18.51
C ASP A 581 12.98 -28.90 -17.97
N ILE A 582 12.97 -28.63 -16.66
CA ILE A 582 11.85 -28.02 -15.93
C ILE A 582 12.08 -26.52 -15.76
N ARG A 583 11.06 -25.70 -16.02
CA ARG A 583 11.05 -24.25 -15.77
C ARG A 583 9.93 -23.88 -14.81
N ILE A 584 10.27 -23.17 -13.75
CA ILE A 584 9.33 -22.63 -12.75
C ILE A 584 9.52 -21.11 -12.74
N THR A 585 8.50 -20.35 -13.11
CA THR A 585 8.66 -18.91 -13.35
C THR A 585 7.49 -18.08 -12.82
N ASN A 586 7.79 -16.88 -12.32
CA ASN A 586 6.77 -15.89 -11.92
C ASN A 586 5.81 -16.38 -10.80
N CYS A 587 6.20 -17.37 -10.00
CA CYS A 587 5.32 -17.96 -8.99
C CYS A 587 5.40 -17.23 -7.64
N ILE A 588 4.27 -17.18 -6.93
CA ILE A 588 4.16 -16.67 -5.56
C ILE A 588 3.83 -17.83 -4.62
N ILE A 589 4.63 -18.03 -3.59
CA ILE A 589 4.61 -19.24 -2.75
C ILE A 589 4.38 -18.89 -1.28
N TRP A 590 3.59 -19.71 -0.59
CA TRP A 590 3.28 -19.60 0.82
C TRP A 590 3.25 -21.00 1.44
N GLY A 591 4.30 -21.39 2.16
CA GLY A 591 4.38 -22.66 2.87
C GLY A 591 3.99 -22.50 4.34
N ASP A 592 2.88 -23.11 4.75
CA ASP A 592 2.43 -23.08 6.15
C ASP A 592 3.27 -24.02 7.06
N TYR A 593 3.92 -25.07 6.52
CA TYR A 593 4.84 -25.93 7.29
C TYR A 593 6.13 -26.37 6.56
N ALA A 594 6.04 -27.08 5.42
CA ALA A 594 7.20 -27.80 4.87
C ALA A 594 8.08 -26.96 3.93
N ARG A 595 7.91 -27.02 2.61
CA ARG A 595 8.86 -26.38 1.67
C ARG A 595 8.16 -25.54 0.61
N GLY A 596 8.75 -24.41 0.26
CA GLY A 596 8.23 -23.53 -0.77
C GLY A 596 8.44 -24.12 -2.17
N ILE A 597 9.67 -24.03 -2.67
CA ILE A 597 10.08 -24.72 -3.90
C ILE A 597 11.23 -25.66 -3.55
N VAL A 598 11.05 -26.96 -3.78
CA VAL A 598 12.05 -27.99 -3.46
C VAL A 598 12.38 -28.87 -4.67
N VAL A 599 13.67 -29.18 -4.80
CA VAL A 599 14.20 -30.11 -5.79
C VAL A 599 14.76 -31.35 -5.08
N GLY A 600 14.17 -32.52 -5.32
CA GLY A 600 14.69 -33.82 -4.87
C GLY A 600 14.33 -34.35 -3.46
N PRO A 601 13.26 -33.94 -2.75
CA PRO A 601 12.98 -34.48 -1.41
C PRO A 601 12.70 -35.99 -1.43
N GLU A 602 12.26 -36.53 -2.56
CA GLU A 602 12.22 -37.96 -2.84
C GLU A 602 13.13 -38.30 -4.04
N CYS A 603 14.45 -38.26 -3.83
CA CYS A 603 15.44 -38.50 -4.90
C CYS A 603 15.80 -39.99 -5.10
N GLY A 604 14.95 -40.92 -4.66
CA GLY A 604 15.05 -42.36 -4.97
C GLY A 604 15.83 -43.22 -3.97
N ASN A 605 15.75 -44.55 -4.14
CA ASN A 605 16.51 -45.53 -3.34
C ASN A 605 16.54 -46.92 -4.03
N VAL A 606 17.40 -47.13 -5.04
CA VAL A 606 17.69 -48.46 -5.63
C VAL A 606 18.97 -48.44 -6.46
N TRP A 607 19.92 -49.36 -6.23
CA TRP A 607 21.19 -49.46 -6.99
C TRP A 607 21.06 -49.60 -8.53
N TRP A 608 19.89 -50.00 -9.05
CA TRP A 608 19.67 -50.30 -10.47
C TRP A 608 18.73 -49.31 -11.18
N ALA A 609 18.13 -48.36 -10.46
CA ALA A 609 17.19 -47.37 -11.01
C ALA A 609 17.15 -46.06 -10.19
N SER A 610 18.32 -45.48 -9.89
CA SER A 610 18.39 -44.06 -9.55
C SER A 610 18.16 -43.24 -10.83
N GLY A 611 17.11 -42.41 -10.86
CA GLY A 611 16.93 -41.41 -11.93
C GLY A 611 17.95 -40.27 -11.82
N ASP A 612 17.85 -39.28 -12.70
CA ASP A 612 18.51 -37.97 -12.55
C ASP A 612 17.51 -36.82 -12.41
N ILE A 613 17.90 -35.77 -11.68
CA ILE A 613 17.23 -34.46 -11.70
C ILE A 613 18.19 -33.46 -12.33
N ARG A 614 17.86 -32.91 -13.51
CA ARG A 614 18.75 -31.94 -14.16
C ARG A 614 18.09 -30.90 -15.04
N ASN A 615 18.84 -29.84 -15.36
CA ASN A 615 18.37 -28.71 -16.18
C ASN A 615 17.09 -28.08 -15.59
N ILE A 616 17.18 -27.65 -14.33
CA ILE A 616 16.07 -27.06 -13.58
C ILE A 616 16.29 -25.55 -13.49
N GLU A 617 15.28 -24.77 -13.86
CA GLU A 617 15.37 -23.31 -13.96
C GLU A 617 14.20 -22.66 -13.21
N ILE A 618 14.49 -22.02 -12.07
CA ILE A 618 13.53 -21.38 -11.16
C ILE A 618 13.79 -19.87 -11.21
N ARG A 619 12.88 -19.09 -11.80
CA ARG A 619 13.09 -17.64 -12.06
C ARG A 619 11.98 -16.74 -11.55
N ASN A 620 12.35 -15.58 -11.00
CA ASN A 620 11.39 -14.52 -10.64
C ASN A 620 10.26 -15.05 -9.71
N CYS A 621 10.59 -15.98 -8.81
CA CYS A 621 9.66 -16.55 -7.85
C CYS A 621 9.77 -15.80 -6.51
N THR A 622 8.64 -15.52 -5.86
CA THR A 622 8.61 -14.91 -4.52
C THR A 622 8.02 -15.86 -3.50
N VAL A 623 8.74 -16.14 -2.42
CA VAL A 623 8.21 -16.86 -1.25
C VAL A 623 7.77 -15.82 -0.22
N LEU A 624 6.48 -15.75 0.07
CA LEU A 624 5.87 -14.83 1.03
C LEU A 624 5.82 -15.39 2.46
N GLU A 625 5.81 -16.71 2.59
CA GLU A 625 5.82 -17.40 3.87
C GLU A 625 6.49 -18.78 3.75
N ALA A 626 7.18 -19.19 4.80
CA ALA A 626 7.76 -20.51 5.00
C ALA A 626 7.91 -20.73 6.51
N ALA A 627 6.86 -21.19 7.19
CA ALA A 627 6.84 -21.22 8.65
C ALA A 627 7.24 -22.59 9.21
N ARG A 628 8.32 -22.65 10.02
CA ARG A 628 9.09 -23.87 10.37
C ARG A 628 9.75 -24.59 9.18
N GLY A 629 9.48 -24.13 7.96
CA GLY A 629 9.88 -24.74 6.70
C GLY A 629 11.13 -24.17 6.03
N GLN A 630 11.31 -24.51 4.75
CA GLN A 630 12.37 -24.03 3.88
C GLN A 630 11.80 -23.33 2.64
N ALA A 631 12.17 -22.08 2.39
CA ALA A 631 11.58 -21.30 1.29
C ALA A 631 12.07 -21.77 -0.10
N LEU A 632 13.40 -21.87 -0.29
CA LEU A 632 14.03 -22.41 -1.49
C LEU A 632 14.95 -23.58 -1.09
N ALA A 633 14.70 -24.78 -1.61
CA ALA A 633 15.36 -26.00 -1.15
C ALA A 633 15.89 -26.90 -2.28
N ILE A 634 17.03 -27.54 -2.05
CA ILE A 634 17.56 -28.62 -2.89
C ILE A 634 18.02 -29.74 -1.96
N MET A 635 17.46 -30.92 -2.11
CA MET A 635 17.59 -31.99 -1.13
C MET A 635 17.90 -33.27 -1.89
N GLN A 636 18.91 -34.01 -1.44
CA GLN A 636 19.13 -35.39 -1.84
C GLN A 636 18.75 -36.29 -0.67
N GLU A 637 17.44 -36.46 -0.48
CA GLU A 637 16.87 -37.31 0.57
C GLU A 637 16.33 -38.63 0.02
N LEU A 638 16.64 -39.73 0.70
CA LEU A 638 16.12 -41.05 0.34
C LEU A 638 14.64 -41.10 0.70
N GLY A 639 13.84 -41.75 -0.15
CA GLY A 639 12.48 -42.14 0.24
C GLY A 639 12.49 -43.12 1.42
N ASP A 640 11.37 -43.16 2.16
CA ASP A 640 11.23 -43.73 3.51
C ASP A 640 11.25 -45.27 3.60
N PHE A 641 12.26 -45.90 2.99
CA PHE A 641 12.36 -47.35 2.81
C PHE A 641 13.79 -47.86 3.03
N SER A 642 13.92 -49.06 3.61
CA SER A 642 15.18 -49.69 4.01
C SER A 642 15.97 -50.35 2.86
N GLU A 643 15.67 -49.99 1.61
CA GLU A 643 16.31 -50.58 0.44
C GLU A 643 17.75 -50.11 0.24
N ALA A 644 18.47 -50.86 -0.60
CA ALA A 644 19.87 -50.60 -0.90
C ALA A 644 20.00 -49.76 -2.18
N GLY A 645 20.57 -48.57 -2.03
CA GLY A 645 20.86 -47.66 -3.12
C GLY A 645 21.52 -46.36 -2.65
N GLY A 646 21.70 -45.45 -3.60
CA GLY A 646 22.07 -44.05 -3.39
C GLY A 646 21.05 -43.11 -4.05
N PRO A 647 21.06 -41.82 -3.68
CA PRO A 647 20.17 -40.81 -4.24
C PRO A 647 20.45 -40.56 -5.73
N ALA A 648 19.47 -39.98 -6.42
CA ALA A 648 19.58 -39.50 -7.79
C ALA A 648 20.62 -38.37 -7.90
N LEU A 649 21.33 -38.31 -9.03
CA LEU A 649 22.16 -37.16 -9.40
C LEU A 649 21.29 -35.90 -9.45
N ILE A 650 21.77 -34.81 -8.84
CA ILE A 650 21.23 -33.46 -9.08
C ILE A 650 22.28 -32.66 -9.84
N ASP A 651 21.97 -32.18 -11.04
CA ASP A 651 22.89 -31.43 -11.91
C ASP A 651 22.22 -30.23 -12.59
N ASN A 652 22.90 -29.08 -12.64
CA ASN A 652 22.44 -27.89 -13.37
C ASN A 652 21.07 -27.39 -12.89
N VAL A 653 21.04 -26.89 -11.65
CA VAL A 653 19.85 -26.32 -10.99
C VAL A 653 20.10 -24.83 -10.73
N LEU A 654 19.27 -23.97 -11.32
CA LEU A 654 19.40 -22.53 -11.25
C LEU A 654 18.19 -21.90 -10.55
N PHE A 655 18.44 -21.14 -9.48
CA PHE A 655 17.52 -20.18 -8.89
C PHE A 655 17.99 -18.78 -9.31
N GLU A 656 17.20 -18.01 -10.05
CA GLU A 656 17.59 -16.67 -10.54
C GLU A 656 16.49 -15.63 -10.29
N ASP A 657 16.87 -14.45 -9.78
CA ASP A 657 15.96 -13.33 -9.48
C ASP A 657 14.83 -13.68 -8.48
N CYS A 658 15.04 -14.67 -7.60
CA CYS A 658 14.07 -15.07 -6.59
C CYS A 658 14.09 -14.17 -5.34
N VAL A 659 12.94 -13.99 -4.70
CA VAL A 659 12.80 -13.20 -3.46
C VAL A 659 12.22 -14.06 -2.34
N VAL A 660 12.93 -14.18 -1.22
CA VAL A 660 12.36 -14.65 0.04
C VAL A 660 11.92 -13.41 0.80
N ASP A 661 10.61 -13.14 0.81
CA ASP A 661 10.02 -11.94 1.38
C ASP A 661 9.59 -12.25 2.82
N ASN A 662 10.26 -11.67 3.82
CA ASN A 662 9.84 -11.56 5.22
C ASN A 662 9.10 -12.80 5.76
N ILE A 663 9.68 -13.99 5.63
CA ILE A 663 9.12 -15.24 6.14
C ILE A 663 9.14 -15.27 7.69
N HIS A 664 8.37 -16.17 8.28
CA HIS A 664 8.27 -16.36 9.71
C HIS A 664 9.64 -16.64 10.35
N SER A 665 9.80 -16.29 11.64
CA SER A 665 11.08 -16.36 12.36
C SER A 665 11.67 -17.77 12.51
N SER A 666 10.83 -18.80 12.39
CA SER A 666 11.24 -20.22 12.35
C SER A 666 11.58 -20.74 10.94
N GLY A 667 11.34 -19.95 9.89
CA GLY A 667 11.58 -20.32 8.50
C GLY A 667 13.04 -20.19 8.07
N THR A 668 13.47 -21.06 7.16
CA THR A 668 14.83 -21.06 6.57
C THR A 668 14.79 -20.56 5.12
N PRO A 669 15.50 -19.48 4.74
CA PRO A 669 15.40 -18.91 3.38
C PRO A 669 15.94 -19.81 2.26
N ILE A 670 17.18 -20.30 2.40
CA ILE A 670 17.81 -21.23 1.47
C ILE A 670 18.26 -22.46 2.25
N TYR A 671 17.95 -23.65 1.74
CA TYR A 671 18.33 -24.92 2.33
C TYR A 671 18.94 -25.86 1.29
N THR A 672 20.06 -26.50 1.63
CA THR A 672 20.51 -27.70 0.92
C THR A 672 20.71 -28.85 1.90
N SER A 673 20.44 -30.09 1.47
CA SER A 673 20.68 -31.31 2.25
C SER A 673 21.13 -32.45 1.34
N GLN A 674 21.97 -33.34 1.87
CA GLN A 674 22.37 -34.58 1.21
C GLN A 674 22.50 -35.72 2.23
N VAL A 675 21.97 -36.90 1.89
CA VAL A 675 22.17 -38.13 2.68
C VAL A 675 23.62 -38.64 2.60
N ASN A 676 24.23 -38.96 3.73
CA ASN A 676 25.63 -39.42 3.77
C ASN A 676 25.78 -40.84 3.16
N LYS A 677 26.28 -40.89 1.93
CA LYS A 677 26.50 -42.10 1.10
C LYS A 677 27.80 -42.02 0.26
N GLY A 678 28.67 -41.03 0.50
CA GLY A 678 29.93 -40.83 -0.23
C GLY A 678 29.73 -40.42 -1.69
N GLU A 679 30.59 -40.91 -2.57
CA GLU A 679 30.59 -40.57 -4.02
C GLU A 679 29.30 -40.94 -4.77
N SER A 680 28.41 -41.75 -4.17
CA SER A 680 27.10 -42.08 -4.76
C SER A 680 26.04 -40.98 -4.59
N CYS A 681 26.42 -39.79 -4.10
CA CYS A 681 25.55 -38.65 -3.83
C CYS A 681 26.17 -37.37 -4.43
N GLU A 682 25.96 -37.16 -5.73
CA GLU A 682 26.47 -35.99 -6.48
C GLU A 682 25.41 -34.87 -6.58
N MET A 683 25.74 -33.65 -6.15
CA MET A 683 24.91 -32.44 -6.36
C MET A 683 25.75 -31.30 -6.95
N LYS A 684 25.66 -31.09 -8.26
CA LYS A 684 26.61 -30.21 -8.98
C LYS A 684 25.93 -29.16 -9.86
N ASN A 685 26.69 -28.12 -10.19
CA ASN A 685 26.24 -26.97 -10.98
C ASN A 685 24.95 -26.34 -10.41
N VAL A 686 24.83 -26.28 -9.07
CA VAL A 686 23.77 -25.52 -8.40
C VAL A 686 24.15 -24.04 -8.37
N VAL A 687 23.23 -23.16 -8.75
CA VAL A 687 23.45 -21.71 -8.76
C VAL A 687 22.28 -20.97 -8.13
N PHE A 688 22.54 -20.14 -7.13
CA PHE A 688 21.63 -19.15 -6.60
C PHE A 688 22.10 -17.76 -7.07
N ARG A 689 21.49 -17.23 -8.14
CA ARG A 689 21.82 -15.92 -8.71
C ARG A 689 20.77 -14.85 -8.37
N ASN A 690 21.22 -13.65 -8.01
CA ASN A 690 20.35 -12.49 -7.71
C ASN A 690 19.26 -12.77 -6.65
N VAL A 691 19.45 -13.77 -5.80
CA VAL A 691 18.47 -14.14 -4.78
C VAL A 691 18.48 -13.09 -3.68
N THR A 692 17.31 -12.56 -3.33
CA THR A 692 17.14 -11.54 -2.29
C THR A 692 16.35 -12.09 -1.12
N ILE A 693 16.92 -12.07 0.08
CA ILE A 693 16.26 -12.41 1.33
C ILE A 693 15.92 -11.09 2.04
N LEU A 694 14.63 -10.78 2.16
CA LEU A 694 14.13 -9.68 2.99
C LEU A 694 13.76 -10.25 4.36
N ASP A 695 14.37 -9.74 5.42
CA ASP A 695 14.19 -10.22 6.78
C ASP A 695 13.97 -9.06 7.75
N GLY A 696 12.69 -8.74 7.96
CA GLY A 696 12.21 -7.88 9.04
C GLY A 696 11.61 -8.62 10.24
N LEU A 697 11.58 -9.96 10.22
CA LEU A 697 10.94 -10.79 11.26
C LEU A 697 11.92 -11.65 12.07
N GLY A 698 13.18 -11.77 11.64
CA GLY A 698 14.21 -12.59 12.26
C GLY A 698 14.10 -14.06 11.87
N CYS A 699 14.10 -14.36 10.57
CA CYS A 699 14.13 -15.74 10.06
C CYS A 699 15.40 -16.50 10.48
N GLN A 700 15.39 -17.83 10.33
CA GLN A 700 16.58 -18.65 10.55
C GLN A 700 17.67 -18.33 9.51
N PRO A 701 18.95 -18.60 9.81
CA PRO A 701 19.99 -18.57 8.79
C PRO A 701 19.67 -19.58 7.68
N SER A 702 20.07 -19.25 6.45
CA SER A 702 20.14 -20.25 5.38
C SER A 702 21.13 -21.35 5.74
N ARG A 703 20.83 -22.61 5.44
CA ARG A 703 21.65 -23.77 5.86
C ARG A 703 22.10 -24.56 4.65
N ILE A 704 23.42 -24.66 4.49
CA ILE A 704 24.05 -25.43 3.43
C ILE A 704 24.60 -26.69 4.08
N ASN A 705 23.81 -27.77 4.06
CA ASN A 705 24.17 -29.07 4.62
C ASN A 705 24.66 -29.98 3.48
N VAL A 706 25.92 -30.38 3.54
CA VAL A 706 26.66 -31.03 2.44
C VAL A 706 27.51 -32.18 2.98
N ASN A 707 26.88 -33.36 3.12
CA ASN A 707 27.46 -34.51 3.83
C ASN A 707 28.19 -35.52 2.91
N ASN A 708 28.55 -35.13 1.69
CA ASN A 708 29.16 -36.03 0.69
C ASN A 708 30.28 -35.35 -0.08
N THR A 709 31.02 -36.19 -0.80
CA THR A 709 32.30 -35.83 -1.41
C THR A 709 32.16 -34.88 -2.61
N TYR A 710 31.08 -34.96 -3.39
CA TYR A 710 30.97 -34.27 -4.69
C TYR A 710 29.81 -33.27 -4.73
N THR A 711 30.10 -32.00 -4.45
CA THR A 711 29.09 -30.94 -4.42
C THR A 711 29.59 -29.62 -5.02
N SER A 712 28.78 -28.96 -5.84
CA SER A 712 29.09 -27.64 -6.42
C SER A 712 27.91 -26.68 -6.32
N ILE A 713 28.09 -25.59 -5.54
CA ILE A 713 27.08 -24.56 -5.29
C ILE A 713 27.70 -23.16 -5.45
N ASP A 714 27.14 -22.34 -6.33
CA ASP A 714 27.52 -20.94 -6.51
C ASP A 714 26.44 -19.98 -5.98
N PHE A 715 26.83 -19.06 -5.10
CA PHE A 715 26.03 -17.91 -4.70
C PHE A 715 26.49 -16.67 -5.46
N ASP A 716 25.78 -16.32 -6.53
CA ASP A 716 26.11 -15.21 -7.42
C ASP A 716 25.19 -14.03 -7.10
N ASN A 717 25.72 -12.99 -6.45
CA ASN A 717 24.92 -11.84 -6.02
C ASN A 717 23.74 -12.19 -5.07
N LEU A 718 23.97 -13.03 -4.06
CA LEU A 718 23.05 -13.25 -2.95
C LEU A 718 22.95 -11.98 -2.07
N ILE A 719 21.75 -11.44 -1.87
CA ILE A 719 21.47 -10.24 -1.06
C ILE A 719 20.67 -10.61 0.18
N TYR A 720 21.09 -10.14 1.36
CA TYR A 720 20.31 -10.18 2.59
C TYR A 720 19.96 -8.75 3.02
N ASN A 721 18.67 -8.44 3.08
CA ASN A 721 18.07 -7.11 3.21
C ASN A 721 18.57 -6.10 2.16
N SER A 722 19.75 -5.51 2.38
CA SER A 722 20.39 -4.58 1.43
C SER A 722 21.90 -4.79 1.35
N ARG A 723 22.39 -5.94 1.82
CA ARG A 723 23.82 -6.28 1.90
C ARG A 723 24.11 -7.52 1.08
N LYS A 724 25.08 -7.45 0.17
CA LYS A 724 25.61 -8.62 -0.53
C LYS A 724 26.30 -9.58 0.45
N ILE A 725 26.01 -10.86 0.31
CA ILE A 725 26.66 -11.94 1.04
C ILE A 725 27.85 -12.44 0.21
N THR A 726 29.02 -12.51 0.84
CA THR A 726 30.30 -12.85 0.17
C THR A 726 31.05 -14.01 0.84
N SER A 727 30.47 -14.60 1.89
CA SER A 727 31.01 -15.73 2.64
C SER A 727 29.92 -16.30 3.54
N PHE A 728 30.17 -17.49 4.10
CA PHE A 728 29.43 -17.97 5.27
C PHE A 728 29.52 -17.00 6.45
N GLY A 729 28.51 -17.03 7.31
CA GLY A 729 28.33 -16.11 8.43
C GLY A 729 27.02 -16.36 9.17
N LYS A 730 26.47 -15.34 9.84
CA LYS A 730 25.24 -15.48 10.63
C LYS A 730 23.96 -15.60 9.78
N GLU A 731 24.00 -15.22 8.50
CA GLU A 731 22.85 -15.28 7.58
C GLU A 731 22.83 -16.54 6.71
N ILE A 732 24.00 -17.16 6.49
CA ILE A 732 24.15 -18.42 5.76
C ILE A 732 25.26 -19.24 6.41
N VAL A 733 24.90 -20.42 6.92
CA VAL A 733 25.78 -21.33 7.64
C VAL A 733 26.10 -22.57 6.79
N LEU A 734 27.34 -23.04 6.88
CA LEU A 734 27.76 -24.33 6.39
C LEU A 734 27.61 -25.33 7.54
N GLU A 735 26.81 -26.37 7.35
CA GLU A 735 26.69 -27.47 8.31
C GLU A 735 27.37 -28.71 7.70
N ASP A 736 28.46 -29.13 8.34
CA ASP A 736 29.29 -30.26 7.93
C ASP A 736 29.26 -31.31 9.03
N THR A 737 28.84 -32.53 8.69
CA THR A 737 28.88 -33.70 9.57
C THR A 737 29.83 -34.80 9.06
N SER A 738 30.58 -34.53 7.99
CA SER A 738 31.54 -35.46 7.42
C SER A 738 32.81 -35.56 8.28
N SER A 739 33.43 -36.75 8.30
CA SER A 739 34.62 -37.03 9.10
C SER A 739 35.93 -36.94 8.30
N GLU A 740 35.86 -36.60 7.01
CA GLU A 740 36.97 -36.66 6.06
C GLU A 740 37.05 -35.39 5.19
N PRO A 741 38.23 -35.02 4.66
CA PRO A 741 38.43 -33.72 4.01
C PRO A 741 37.70 -33.56 2.66
N TRP A 742 37.29 -32.31 2.43
CA TRP A 742 36.53 -31.74 1.32
C TRP A 742 37.16 -31.84 -0.10
N GLU A 743 37.71 -32.98 -0.52
CA GLU A 743 38.52 -33.02 -1.77
C GLU A 743 37.75 -32.65 -3.06
N HIS A 744 36.41 -32.81 -3.11
CA HIS A 744 35.59 -32.50 -4.30
C HIS A 744 34.32 -31.63 -4.02
N THR A 745 34.34 -30.81 -2.96
CA THR A 745 33.27 -29.84 -2.69
C THR A 745 33.69 -28.40 -3.01
N TRP A 746 32.94 -27.73 -3.88
CA TRP A 746 33.20 -26.37 -4.35
C TRP A 746 31.99 -25.47 -4.06
N ILE A 747 32.04 -24.72 -2.97
CA ILE A 747 31.03 -23.69 -2.67
C ILE A 747 31.67 -22.32 -2.84
N SER A 748 31.07 -21.45 -3.66
CA SER A 748 31.62 -20.12 -3.96
C SER A 748 30.61 -19.00 -3.77
N PHE A 749 31.14 -17.79 -3.50
CA PHE A 749 30.38 -16.56 -3.43
C PHE A 749 30.97 -15.58 -4.45
N LYS A 750 30.15 -15.05 -5.36
CA LYS A 750 30.53 -14.21 -6.51
C LYS A 750 29.83 -12.86 -6.43
#